data_AF-A0A1F7Q1J7-F1
#
_entry.id   AF-A0A1F7Q1J7-F1
#
_cell.length_a   1.000
_cell.length_b   1.000
_cell.length_c   1.000
_cell.angle_alpha   90.00
_cell.angle_beta   90.00
_cell.angle_gamma   90.00
#
_symmetry.space_group_name_H-M   'P 1'
#
loop_
_entity.id
_entity.type
_entity.pdbx_description
1 polymer ?
#
loop_
_entity_poly.entity_id
_entity_poly.type
_entity_poly.pdbx_seq_one_letter_code
_entity_poly.pdbx_strand_id
1 'polypeptide(L)'
;MTFLSPLALALFALALPLVLLYFLKVRRRERSVPSLLLWAPALRDREASAFFQRLQRDPLLILQILALLALSLALARPVATVMGEGARKLVVVLDTSASMRARDVSPSRFEAARAQAAQVVRRLGEGAEVMVIESGVQPRVAAALGRDRERALAALAAARARDLPDRLPEAVRTARALVGADPRAEILVFTDGAFPAAPAEAPVDPRVRWVGVGRRSHNVGITSLSVRRTYWGAFDHQAFVSLVNYTPAAQAFAFTLEVDGRTIAEKDVTLEPSVRRAVVLPFSHAGGGVVTARLRIRDDLSVDDVAYAVLPPPRKIAVLLVSPGNLFLEKVLKTDPQVALEVRTPEQYQGGMGDADIVVLDSVTPPKVGAGRFVLVNTVPPDVPLEVLGRIEQPTIMDWDRNHPVMRHVEFAKVAIEDAMRLRPLAAGRPLVEAVGGPLIFALEEPERKALVVAFDLFRTDFPLRVAFPLILSNSLRWLHPAGLDQSSLQLAAGQPILLPVPHGVDVVSVTTPGGRHVRARVTRGVVSFTETDEVGIYTLGMARSELKVAVNLMDADESNLAPRPLPAGAGPGPVAPAPVPVQRELWPLLVLLAVLLLVLEGLLYWRRQSASRLRLPRSPGDRWALALRGALVALLFLTLARPAVPRWVDRMNVMFLLDLSDSVSFAARERAYRFVAEAVRHMKPGDHGSVIAFGAEAVVDRPLAPHPAIERPRAEVDARGTNLFQAIQLALAMAPPGQANRVVMLTDGRQNAGNAVAGAQAAKDAGADLHYVAAPLTFTQEVVAEAMVLPQEVKYGEPFQARVVLWSHRDTPGRISLFRNGEFLGSQLVRLTAGKNVFSYRQALDASGIHVYQAAIEVEGDTIEENNRAVGTVVVRGRPQVLLADRDRSHAQALAGALRLQNIEVTVVEPGGIPRDVAGLQKYDGVVLSNV
;
A
#
# COMPACT_ATOMS: atom_id res chain seq x y z
N MET A 1 -16.14 22.06 45.90
CA MET A 1 -14.76 22.40 45.51
C MET A 1 -13.82 21.43 46.19
N THR A 2 -12.80 20.96 45.50
CA THR A 2 -11.76 20.06 46.04
C THR A 2 -10.38 20.70 45.84
N PHE A 3 -9.38 20.33 46.65
CA PHE A 3 -8.00 20.78 46.49
C PHE A 3 -7.16 19.63 45.92
N LEU A 4 -6.45 19.86 44.82
CA LEU A 4 -5.57 18.83 44.23
C LEU A 4 -4.27 18.67 45.03
N SER A 5 -3.84 19.72 45.75
CA SER A 5 -2.59 19.76 46.52
C SER A 5 -2.82 20.37 47.90
N PRO A 6 -3.63 19.74 48.78
CA PRO A 6 -4.04 20.33 50.06
C PRO A 6 -2.86 20.67 50.99
N LEU A 7 -1.75 19.93 50.88
CA LEU A 7 -0.51 20.20 51.65
C LEU A 7 0.08 21.59 51.38
N ALA A 8 -0.17 22.18 50.22
CA ALA A 8 0.34 23.51 49.90
C ALA A 8 -0.27 24.61 50.78
N LEU A 9 -1.41 24.39 51.43
CA LEU A 9 -1.96 25.31 52.42
C LEU A 9 -1.03 25.50 53.63
N ALA A 10 -0.17 24.53 53.93
CA ALA A 10 0.84 24.67 54.99
C ALA A 10 1.84 25.80 54.70
N LEU A 11 2.04 26.19 53.43
CA LEU A 11 2.90 27.33 53.06
C LEU A 11 2.36 28.66 53.58
N PHE A 12 1.08 28.75 53.94
CA PHE A 12 0.54 29.93 54.61
C PHE A 12 1.20 30.17 55.99
N ALA A 13 1.82 29.15 56.60
CA ALA A 13 2.63 29.31 57.81
C ALA A 13 3.80 30.30 57.62
N LEU A 14 4.22 30.59 56.38
CA LEU A 14 5.18 31.66 56.06
C LEU A 14 4.67 33.07 56.44
N ALA A 15 3.39 33.23 56.76
CA ALA A 15 2.87 34.46 57.36
C ALA A 15 3.47 34.72 58.76
N LEU A 16 3.82 33.67 59.50
CA LEU A 16 4.40 33.77 60.84
C LEU A 16 5.79 34.45 60.83
N PRO A 17 6.79 33.99 60.06
CA PRO A 17 8.07 34.69 59.95
C PRO A 17 7.91 36.08 59.31
N LEU A 18 6.97 36.27 58.39
CA LEU A 18 6.70 37.60 57.82
C LEU A 18 6.24 38.61 58.88
N VAL A 19 5.30 38.19 59.74
CA VAL A 19 4.81 38.99 60.87
C VAL A 19 5.93 39.19 61.91
N LEU A 20 6.72 38.15 62.18
CA LEU A 20 7.88 38.24 63.09
C LEU A 20 8.93 39.24 62.60
N LEU A 21 9.26 39.23 61.31
CA LEU A 21 10.18 40.19 60.67
C LEU A 21 9.63 41.62 60.71
N TYR A 22 8.31 41.78 60.57
CA TYR A 22 7.66 43.08 60.76
C TYR A 22 7.85 43.60 62.20
N PHE A 23 7.75 42.72 63.20
CA PHE A 23 7.98 43.08 64.61
C PHE A 23 9.45 43.34 64.95
N LEU A 24 10.38 42.56 64.39
CA LEU A 24 11.83 42.73 64.59
C LEU A 24 12.36 44.02 63.96
N LYS A 25 11.61 44.64 63.05
CA LYS A 25 11.95 45.94 62.45
C LYS A 25 11.69 47.08 63.41
N VAL A 26 12.57 47.26 64.40
CA VAL A 26 12.55 48.40 65.31
C VAL A 26 12.86 49.68 64.52
N ARG A 27 11.83 50.47 64.17
CA ARG A 27 12.02 51.81 63.61
C ARG A 27 12.44 52.77 64.72
N ARG A 28 13.74 52.88 64.98
CA ARG A 28 14.28 53.99 65.77
C ARG A 28 14.35 55.22 64.87
N ARG A 29 13.57 56.25 65.16
CA ARG A 29 13.74 57.59 64.56
C ARG A 29 14.68 58.34 65.48
N GLU A 30 15.93 58.49 65.06
CA GLU A 30 16.85 59.39 65.73
C GLU A 30 16.36 60.81 65.50
N ARG A 31 16.04 61.50 66.59
CA ARG A 31 15.78 62.94 66.60
C ARG A 31 16.81 63.55 67.51
N SER A 32 17.63 64.43 66.96
CA SER A 32 18.49 65.29 67.77
C SER A 32 17.60 66.22 68.59
N VAL A 33 17.73 66.15 69.91
CA VAL A 33 17.05 67.04 70.84
C VAL A 33 18.09 67.76 71.71
N PRO A 34 17.86 69.04 72.08
CA PRO A 34 18.86 69.84 72.79
C PRO A 34 19.20 69.37 74.21
N SER A 35 18.33 68.57 74.86
CA SER A 35 18.58 68.01 76.19
C SER A 35 17.77 66.73 76.44
N LEU A 36 18.41 65.71 77.02
CA LEU A 36 17.80 64.43 77.41
C LEU A 36 17.12 64.46 78.78
N LEU A 37 17.38 65.51 79.60
CA LEU A 37 16.89 65.62 80.98
C LEU A 37 15.35 65.66 81.08
N LEU A 38 14.68 66.26 80.08
CA LEU A 38 13.22 66.34 79.98
C LEU A 38 12.54 65.03 79.54
N TRP A 39 13.31 64.04 79.07
CA TRP A 39 12.79 62.76 78.57
C TRP A 39 12.95 61.61 79.56
N ALA A 40 13.63 61.84 80.70
CA ALA A 40 13.82 60.85 81.76
C ALA A 40 12.49 60.30 82.37
N PRO A 41 11.41 61.09 82.53
CA PRO A 41 10.12 60.56 83.00
C PRO A 41 9.34 59.83 81.91
N ALA A 42 9.57 60.16 80.63
CA ALA A 42 8.82 59.62 79.49
C ALA A 42 9.36 58.29 78.94
N LEU A 43 10.47 57.78 79.49
CA LEU A 43 11.07 56.50 79.10
C LEU A 43 10.54 55.31 79.91
N ARG A 44 9.69 55.52 80.93
CA ARG A 44 9.13 54.45 81.78
C ARG A 44 7.74 53.95 81.42
N ASP A 45 6.99 54.60 80.53
CA ASP A 45 5.67 54.11 80.08
C ASP A 45 5.73 53.56 78.65
N ARG A 46 6.34 52.39 78.51
CA ARG A 46 6.29 51.70 77.22
C ARG A 46 6.25 50.19 77.30
N GLU A 47 5.47 49.64 78.22
CA GLU A 47 5.19 48.22 78.23
C GLU A 47 3.69 47.95 78.40
N ALA A 48 3.20 46.92 77.71
CA ALA A 48 1.85 46.36 77.78
C ALA A 48 0.68 47.15 77.13
N SER A 49 0.72 47.35 75.80
CA SER A 49 -0.49 47.38 74.91
C SER A 49 -0.17 47.72 73.45
N ALA A 50 1.07 48.13 73.13
CA ALA A 50 1.51 48.42 71.76
C ALA A 50 1.60 47.18 70.84
N PHE A 51 1.53 45.96 71.41
CA PHE A 51 1.72 44.70 70.70
C PHE A 51 0.63 44.44 69.63
N PHE A 52 -0.65 44.61 69.97
CA PHE A 52 -1.77 44.39 69.03
C PHE A 52 -2.19 45.65 68.25
N GLN A 53 -2.08 46.86 68.83
CA GLN A 53 -2.56 48.09 68.17
C GLN A 53 -1.70 48.52 66.97
N ARG A 54 -0.41 48.13 66.91
CA ARG A 54 0.47 48.45 65.76
C ARG A 54 0.31 47.49 64.58
N LEU A 55 -0.21 46.29 64.81
CA LEU A 55 -0.45 45.30 63.76
C LEU A 55 -1.58 45.75 62.80
N GLN A 56 -2.58 46.48 63.33
CA GLN A 56 -3.77 46.91 62.57
C GLN A 56 -3.55 48.12 61.64
N ARG A 57 -2.38 48.79 61.65
CA ARG A 57 -2.22 50.10 60.99
C ARG A 57 -1.26 50.15 59.80
N ASP A 58 -0.59 49.05 59.41
CA ASP A 58 0.21 49.05 58.17
C ASP A 58 -0.51 48.32 57.03
N PRO A 59 -1.13 49.05 56.08
CA PRO A 59 -1.82 48.43 54.93
C PRO A 59 -0.89 47.57 54.06
N LEU A 60 0.43 47.80 54.09
CA LEU A 60 1.39 46.98 53.35
C LEU A 60 1.46 45.54 53.90
N LEU A 61 1.47 45.36 55.22
CA LEU A 61 1.54 44.04 55.83
C LEU A 61 0.27 43.23 55.55
N ILE A 62 -0.89 43.89 55.60
CA ILE A 62 -2.19 43.28 55.28
C ILE A 62 -2.20 42.80 53.82
N LEU A 63 -1.74 43.63 52.89
CA LEU A 63 -1.65 43.25 51.47
C LEU A 63 -0.67 42.09 51.23
N GLN A 64 0.45 42.04 51.95
CA GLN A 64 1.41 40.92 51.84
C GLN A 64 0.82 39.61 52.38
N ILE A 65 0.10 39.65 53.51
CA ILE A 65 -0.57 38.47 54.06
C ILE A 65 -1.69 37.99 53.13
N LEU A 66 -2.47 38.90 52.55
CA LEU A 66 -3.51 38.56 51.57
C LEU A 66 -2.92 38.00 50.27
N ALA A 67 -1.79 38.55 49.79
CA ALA A 67 -1.09 38.01 48.63
C ALA A 67 -0.53 36.61 48.91
N LEU A 68 0.07 36.39 50.09
CA LEU A 68 0.56 35.09 50.51
C LEU A 68 -0.57 34.06 50.66
N LEU A 69 -1.72 34.49 51.19
CA LEU A 69 -2.93 33.67 51.25
C LEU A 69 -3.40 33.28 49.84
N ALA A 70 -3.50 34.25 48.92
CA ALA A 70 -3.87 34.00 47.53
C ALA A 70 -2.88 33.05 46.82
N LEU A 71 -1.57 33.18 47.06
CA LEU A 71 -0.55 32.27 46.50
C LEU A 71 -0.62 30.87 47.11
N SER A 72 -0.82 30.75 48.43
CA SER A 72 -0.97 29.47 49.10
C SER A 72 -2.23 28.73 48.63
N LEU A 73 -3.35 29.45 48.44
CA LEU A 73 -4.56 28.94 47.81
C LEU A 73 -4.31 28.57 46.33
N ALA A 74 -3.58 29.37 45.56
CA ALA A 74 -3.24 29.02 44.18
C ALA A 74 -2.44 27.70 44.11
N LEU A 75 -1.43 27.55 44.97
CA LEU A 75 -0.61 26.35 45.08
C LEU A 75 -1.40 25.14 45.59
N ALA A 76 -2.46 25.34 46.37
CA ALA A 76 -3.38 24.28 46.78
C ALA A 76 -4.30 23.79 45.65
N ARG A 77 -4.28 24.48 44.50
CA ARG A 77 -5.02 24.17 43.27
C ARG A 77 -6.49 23.82 43.55
N PRO A 78 -7.30 24.79 44.05
CA PRO A 78 -8.72 24.61 44.23
C PRO A 78 -9.39 24.38 42.88
N VAL A 79 -10.23 23.35 42.84
CA VAL A 79 -10.97 22.94 41.68
C VAL A 79 -12.45 23.18 41.91
N ALA A 80 -13.06 23.89 40.97
CA ALA A 80 -14.50 23.96 40.82
C ALA A 80 -14.95 22.85 39.86
N THR A 81 -15.88 22.01 40.30
CA THR A 81 -16.59 21.11 39.40
C THR A 81 -17.65 21.92 38.68
N VAL A 82 -17.45 22.16 37.39
CA VAL A 82 -18.42 22.83 36.53
C VAL A 82 -19.04 21.79 35.60
N MET A 83 -20.34 21.86 35.41
CA MET A 83 -21.03 21.06 34.40
C MET A 83 -20.64 21.60 33.03
N GLY A 84 -19.76 20.88 32.33
CA GLY A 84 -19.32 21.21 30.99
C GLY A 84 -19.78 20.15 30.00
N GLU A 85 -19.85 20.49 28.73
CA GLU A 85 -19.88 19.47 27.67
C GLU A 85 -18.60 18.63 27.84
N GLY A 86 -18.74 17.36 28.21
CA GLY A 86 -17.58 16.49 28.46
C GLY A 86 -16.62 16.52 27.28
N ALA A 87 -15.33 16.34 27.53
CA ALA A 87 -14.26 16.38 26.52
C ALA A 87 -14.64 15.62 25.24
N ARG A 88 -15.17 16.36 24.26
CA ARG A 88 -15.64 15.83 22.97
C ARG A 88 -14.41 15.36 22.21
N LYS A 89 -14.43 14.11 21.73
CA LYS A 89 -13.38 13.59 20.85
C LYS A 89 -13.82 13.87 19.42
N LEU A 90 -13.08 14.71 18.72
CA LEU A 90 -13.35 15.03 17.33
C LEU A 90 -12.25 14.45 16.45
N VAL A 91 -12.63 13.62 15.48
CA VAL A 91 -11.76 13.20 14.39
C VAL A 91 -12.15 13.98 13.15
N VAL A 92 -11.20 14.69 12.57
CA VAL A 92 -11.37 15.35 11.28
C VAL A 92 -10.67 14.49 10.23
N VAL A 93 -11.43 13.98 9.27
CA VAL A 93 -10.91 13.31 8.08
C VAL A 93 -11.01 14.28 6.91
N LEU A 94 -9.87 14.61 6.32
CA LEU A 94 -9.77 15.46 5.14
C LEU A 94 -9.49 14.63 3.90
N ASP A 95 -10.37 14.76 2.92
CA ASP A 95 -10.13 14.29 1.57
C ASP A 95 -9.00 15.11 0.93
N THR A 96 -7.94 14.43 0.47
CA THR A 96 -6.73 15.05 -0.12
C THR A 96 -6.52 14.66 -1.58
N SER A 97 -7.55 14.09 -2.20
CA SER A 97 -7.54 13.60 -3.57
C SER A 97 -7.41 14.69 -4.64
N ALA A 98 -7.22 14.25 -5.88
CA ALA A 98 -7.09 15.10 -7.04
C ALA A 98 -8.37 15.92 -7.30
N SER A 99 -9.56 15.31 -7.17
CA SER A 99 -10.86 15.97 -7.33
C SER A 99 -11.05 17.15 -6.36
N MET A 100 -10.46 17.09 -5.16
CA MET A 100 -10.45 18.19 -4.20
C MET A 100 -9.63 19.42 -4.66
N ARG A 101 -8.80 19.29 -5.71
CA ARG A 101 -8.13 20.44 -6.35
C ARG A 101 -9.04 21.25 -7.27
N ALA A 102 -10.26 20.77 -7.54
CA ALA A 102 -11.20 21.44 -8.42
C ALA A 102 -11.53 22.87 -7.97
N ARG A 103 -11.75 23.76 -8.94
CA ARG A 103 -11.94 25.20 -8.76
C ARG A 103 -13.38 25.68 -8.85
N ASP A 104 -14.35 24.77 -8.83
CA ASP A 104 -15.77 25.11 -8.77
C ASP A 104 -16.18 25.83 -7.48
N VAL A 105 -15.35 25.72 -6.43
CA VAL A 105 -15.38 26.54 -5.21
C VAL A 105 -14.07 27.31 -5.11
N SER A 106 -14.14 28.61 -4.80
CA SER A 106 -12.95 29.45 -4.68
C SER A 106 -12.32 29.36 -3.29
N PRO A 107 -10.97 29.23 -3.17
CA PRO A 107 -10.01 29.07 -4.27
C PRO A 107 -9.92 27.62 -4.83
N SER A 108 -10.22 26.60 -4.03
CA SER A 108 -10.47 25.21 -4.45
C SER A 108 -11.39 24.49 -3.46
N ARG A 109 -11.93 23.31 -3.83
CA ARG A 109 -12.71 22.46 -2.90
C ARG A 109 -11.92 22.14 -1.62
N PHE A 110 -10.66 21.74 -1.75
CA PHE A 110 -9.78 21.42 -0.62
C PHE A 110 -9.61 22.61 0.33
N GLU A 111 -9.39 23.80 -0.22
CA GLU A 111 -9.20 25.01 0.58
C GLU A 111 -10.48 25.38 1.36
N ALA A 112 -11.65 25.21 0.75
CA ALA A 112 -12.92 25.37 1.43
C ALA A 112 -13.13 24.32 2.54
N ALA A 113 -12.81 23.05 2.27
CA ALA A 113 -12.87 21.96 3.25
C ALA A 113 -11.96 22.24 4.46
N ARG A 114 -10.70 22.60 4.20
CA ARG A 114 -9.70 22.95 5.21
C ARG A 114 -10.14 24.12 6.08
N ALA A 115 -10.68 25.18 5.46
CA ALA A 115 -11.19 26.34 6.18
C ALA A 115 -12.37 25.99 7.09
N GLN A 116 -13.32 25.17 6.62
CA GLN A 116 -14.45 24.70 7.42
C GLN A 116 -14.00 23.81 8.58
N ALA A 117 -13.11 22.85 8.34
CA ALA A 117 -12.52 22.00 9.36
C ALA A 117 -11.82 22.83 10.46
N ALA A 118 -11.01 23.82 10.06
CA ALA A 118 -10.35 24.72 11.00
C ALA A 118 -11.35 25.56 11.81
N GLN A 119 -12.48 26.00 11.22
CA GLN A 119 -13.53 26.70 11.94
C GLN A 119 -14.22 25.80 12.98
N VAL A 120 -14.48 24.53 12.67
CA VAL A 120 -15.05 23.57 13.63
C VAL A 120 -14.10 23.37 14.80
N VAL A 121 -12.82 23.08 14.53
CA VAL A 121 -11.80 22.93 15.58
C VAL A 121 -11.69 24.22 16.41
N ARG A 122 -11.86 25.39 15.79
CA ARG A 122 -11.80 26.68 16.50
C ARG A 122 -12.97 26.93 17.46
N ARG A 123 -14.12 26.28 17.26
CA ARG A 123 -15.33 26.46 18.10
C ARG A 123 -15.41 25.45 19.24
N LEU A 124 -14.55 24.43 19.27
CA LEU A 124 -14.54 23.44 20.36
C LEU A 124 -14.17 24.08 21.69
N GLY A 125 -14.87 23.66 22.76
CA GLY A 125 -14.62 24.09 24.13
C GLY A 125 -13.29 23.57 24.69
N GLU A 126 -12.81 24.21 25.77
CA GLU A 126 -11.57 23.80 26.43
C GLU A 126 -11.69 22.37 26.99
N GLY A 127 -10.76 21.49 26.58
CA GLY A 127 -10.72 20.09 26.99
C GLY A 127 -11.12 19.09 25.89
N ALA A 128 -11.62 19.54 24.74
CA ALA A 128 -11.85 18.67 23.58
C ALA A 128 -10.53 18.07 23.07
N GLU A 129 -10.61 16.82 22.60
CA GLU A 129 -9.48 16.11 22.00
C GLU A 129 -9.70 16.03 20.49
N VAL A 130 -8.72 16.48 19.72
CA VAL A 130 -8.82 16.57 18.26
C VAL A 130 -7.77 15.67 17.63
N MET A 131 -8.19 14.93 16.59
CA MET A 131 -7.34 14.15 15.72
C MET A 131 -7.58 14.59 14.27
N VAL A 132 -6.53 14.65 13.46
CA VAL A 132 -6.60 15.02 12.05
C VAL A 132 -6.02 13.90 11.20
N ILE A 133 -6.78 13.42 10.24
CA ILE A 133 -6.44 12.35 9.30
C ILE A 133 -6.58 12.87 7.88
N GLU A 134 -5.55 12.69 7.05
CA GLU A 134 -5.58 12.92 5.61
C GLU A 134 -5.89 11.59 4.92
N SER A 135 -6.81 11.55 3.96
CA SER A 135 -7.25 10.28 3.34
C SER A 135 -6.24 9.69 2.34
N GLY A 136 -5.96 10.40 1.24
CA GLY A 136 -4.98 10.07 0.20
C GLY A 136 -5.05 8.62 -0.31
N VAL A 137 -4.00 8.18 -1.03
CA VAL A 137 -3.81 6.74 -1.35
C VAL A 137 -3.43 5.95 -0.10
N GLN A 138 -2.84 6.62 0.89
CA GLN A 138 -2.49 6.05 2.19
C GLN A 138 -2.95 7.01 3.29
N PRO A 139 -3.92 6.59 4.13
CA PRO A 139 -4.41 7.44 5.22
C PRO A 139 -3.30 7.79 6.20
N ARG A 140 -3.10 9.09 6.43
CA ARG A 140 -2.05 9.60 7.30
C ARG A 140 -2.65 10.35 8.49
N VAL A 141 -2.25 9.98 9.70
CA VAL A 141 -2.58 10.72 10.92
C VAL A 141 -1.67 11.95 11.02
N ALA A 142 -2.13 13.10 10.52
CA ALA A 142 -1.39 14.35 10.52
C ALA A 142 -1.25 14.94 11.94
N ALA A 143 -2.27 14.77 12.78
CA ALA A 143 -2.22 15.08 14.20
C ALA A 143 -2.90 13.98 15.02
N ALA A 144 -2.15 13.36 15.93
CA ALA A 144 -2.67 12.37 16.86
C ALA A 144 -3.70 12.98 17.83
N LEU A 145 -4.62 12.15 18.32
CA LEU A 145 -5.67 12.57 19.25
C LEU A 145 -5.09 13.23 20.50
N GLY A 146 -5.43 14.49 20.74
CA GLY A 146 -4.93 15.22 21.91
C GLY A 146 -5.63 16.56 22.13
N ARG A 147 -5.35 17.18 23.27
CA ARG A 147 -5.94 18.47 23.69
C ARG A 147 -5.20 19.69 23.15
N ASP A 148 -4.07 19.47 22.50
CA ASP A 148 -3.29 20.53 21.87
C ASP A 148 -3.95 20.96 20.55
N ARG A 149 -4.82 21.95 20.68
CA ARG A 149 -5.57 22.51 19.56
C ARG A 149 -4.67 23.21 18.54
N GLU A 150 -3.57 23.82 18.97
CA GLU A 150 -2.63 24.47 18.05
C GLU A 150 -1.95 23.44 17.16
N ARG A 151 -1.61 22.27 17.70
CA ARG A 151 -1.08 21.15 16.90
C ARG A 151 -2.07 20.67 15.83
N ALA A 152 -3.35 20.53 16.17
CA ALA A 152 -4.38 20.16 15.21
C ALA A 152 -4.58 21.24 14.13
N LEU A 153 -4.59 22.52 14.51
CA LEU A 153 -4.69 23.63 13.56
C LEU A 153 -3.45 23.75 12.66
N ALA A 154 -2.26 23.49 13.18
CA ALA A 154 -1.02 23.45 12.41
C ALA A 154 -1.03 22.30 11.40
N ALA A 155 -1.50 21.11 11.79
CA ALA A 155 -1.67 19.98 10.88
C ALA A 155 -2.67 20.31 9.76
N LEU A 156 -3.84 20.88 10.10
CA LEU A 156 -4.81 21.32 9.09
C LEU A 156 -4.20 22.35 8.13
N ALA A 157 -3.41 23.30 8.63
CA ALA A 157 -2.74 24.31 7.79
C ALA A 157 -1.65 23.72 6.88
N ALA A 158 -0.97 22.67 7.33
CA ALA A 158 0.07 21.96 6.58
C ALA A 158 -0.49 21.01 5.51
N ALA A 159 -1.72 20.52 5.70
CA ALA A 159 -2.40 19.61 4.77
C ALA A 159 -2.59 20.25 3.38
N ARG A 160 -2.44 19.43 2.33
CA ARG A 160 -2.56 19.83 0.92
C ARG A 160 -3.21 18.70 0.11
N ALA A 161 -4.07 19.06 -0.85
CA ALA A 161 -4.52 18.14 -1.88
C ALA A 161 -3.35 17.74 -2.79
N ARG A 162 -3.33 16.48 -3.22
CA ARG A 162 -2.29 15.85 -4.06
C ARG A 162 -2.90 15.36 -5.36
N ASP A 163 -2.06 14.95 -6.30
CA ASP A 163 -2.52 14.47 -7.61
C ASP A 163 -2.80 12.97 -7.55
N LEU A 164 -3.55 12.57 -6.53
CA LEU A 164 -3.70 11.21 -6.09
C LEU A 164 -5.18 10.80 -6.08
N PRO A 165 -5.50 9.53 -6.36
CA PRO A 165 -6.82 9.00 -6.09
C PRO A 165 -7.07 8.88 -4.59
N ASP A 166 -8.33 8.81 -4.20
CA ASP A 166 -8.73 8.68 -2.80
C ASP A 166 -8.91 7.24 -2.30
N ARG A 167 -8.67 7.06 -0.99
CA ARG A 167 -9.04 5.87 -0.20
C ARG A 167 -9.85 6.27 1.04
N LEU A 168 -10.85 7.15 0.90
CA LEU A 168 -11.69 7.60 2.02
C LEU A 168 -12.20 6.48 2.94
N PRO A 169 -12.70 5.34 2.41
CA PRO A 169 -13.20 4.28 3.27
C PRO A 169 -12.12 3.72 4.21
N GLU A 170 -10.86 3.66 3.77
CA GLU A 170 -9.72 3.25 4.60
C GLU A 170 -9.43 4.30 5.68
N ALA A 171 -9.48 5.60 5.35
CA ALA A 171 -9.29 6.67 6.31
C ALA A 171 -10.37 6.69 7.39
N VAL A 172 -11.64 6.47 7.01
CA VAL A 172 -12.76 6.35 7.96
C VAL A 172 -12.64 5.09 8.81
N ARG A 173 -12.21 3.96 8.24
CA ARG A 173 -11.91 2.74 9.03
C ARG A 173 -10.81 3.01 10.06
N THR A 174 -9.73 3.67 9.67
CA THR A 174 -8.65 4.08 10.59
C THR A 174 -9.17 5.01 11.68
N ALA A 175 -10.00 6.00 11.33
CA ALA A 175 -10.64 6.88 12.31
C ALA A 175 -11.47 6.09 13.33
N ARG A 176 -12.31 5.15 12.88
CA ARG A 176 -13.14 4.29 13.74
C ARG A 176 -12.31 3.40 14.66
N ALA A 177 -11.24 2.79 14.13
CA ALA A 177 -10.33 1.95 14.89
C ALA A 177 -9.63 2.74 16.01
N LEU A 178 -9.21 3.98 15.73
CA LEU A 178 -8.50 4.83 16.70
C LEU A 178 -9.41 5.37 17.82
N VAL A 179 -10.70 5.62 17.54
CA VAL A 179 -11.66 6.06 18.57
C VAL A 179 -12.32 4.89 19.33
N GLY A 180 -12.20 3.67 18.80
CA GLY A 180 -12.79 2.46 19.36
C GLY A 180 -14.31 2.58 19.54
N ALA A 181 -14.82 2.06 20.65
CA ALA A 181 -16.24 2.10 21.01
C ALA A 181 -16.66 3.35 21.80
N ASP A 182 -15.85 4.41 21.88
CA ASP A 182 -16.20 5.61 22.65
C ASP A 182 -17.44 6.28 22.02
N PRO A 183 -18.59 6.35 22.74
CA PRO A 183 -19.81 6.95 22.21
C PRO A 183 -19.72 8.48 22.14
N ARG A 184 -18.68 9.10 22.71
CA ARG A 184 -18.45 10.55 22.71
C ARG A 184 -17.55 11.02 21.55
N ALA A 185 -17.09 10.07 20.73
CA ALA A 185 -16.30 10.39 19.55
C ALA A 185 -17.21 10.77 18.38
N GLU A 186 -16.85 11.84 17.67
CA GLU A 186 -17.48 12.28 16.43
C GLU A 186 -16.42 12.29 15.34
N ILE A 187 -16.75 11.73 14.19
CA ILE A 187 -15.88 11.67 13.01
C ILE A 187 -16.50 12.57 11.95
N LEU A 188 -15.87 13.70 11.64
CA LEU A 188 -16.27 14.60 10.57
C LEU A 188 -15.42 14.33 9.33
N VAL A 189 -16.06 13.95 8.24
CA VAL A 189 -15.40 13.64 6.96
C VAL A 189 -15.70 14.75 5.97
N PHE A 190 -14.69 15.45 5.49
CA PHE A 190 -14.81 16.50 4.47
C PHE A 190 -14.36 15.95 3.12
N THR A 191 -15.27 15.84 2.17
CA THR A 191 -15.05 15.22 0.85
C THR A 191 -16.04 15.78 -0.17
N ASP A 192 -15.79 15.59 -1.46
CA ASP A 192 -16.73 15.88 -2.53
C ASP A 192 -17.57 14.67 -2.97
N GLY A 193 -17.34 13.52 -2.34
CA GLY A 193 -18.07 12.29 -2.63
C GLY A 193 -17.52 11.50 -3.81
N ALA A 194 -16.41 11.90 -4.44
CA ALA A 194 -15.81 11.26 -5.61
C ALA A 194 -15.02 9.98 -5.27
N PHE A 195 -15.57 9.11 -4.41
CA PHE A 195 -14.97 7.84 -4.02
C PHE A 195 -15.87 6.64 -4.40
N PRO A 196 -15.33 5.41 -4.50
CA PRO A 196 -16.11 4.21 -4.77
C PRO A 196 -17.20 4.01 -3.72
N ALA A 197 -18.43 3.70 -4.14
CA ALA A 197 -19.54 3.48 -3.22
C ALA A 197 -19.20 2.36 -2.22
N ALA A 198 -19.44 2.62 -0.94
CA ALA A 198 -19.34 1.57 0.08
C ALA A 198 -20.35 0.45 -0.23
N PRO A 199 -20.02 -0.82 0.05
CA PRO A 199 -20.98 -1.93 -0.08
C PRO A 199 -22.28 -1.60 0.66
N ALA A 200 -23.43 -1.94 0.06
CA ALA A 200 -24.75 -1.56 0.56
C ALA A 200 -25.06 -2.10 1.98
N GLU A 201 -24.30 -3.09 2.44
CA GLU A 201 -24.46 -3.78 3.73
C GLU A 201 -23.53 -3.27 4.84
N ALA A 202 -22.71 -2.24 4.58
CA ALA A 202 -21.79 -1.74 5.60
C ALA A 202 -22.56 -1.08 6.77
N PRO A 203 -22.33 -1.49 8.04
CA PRO A 203 -23.02 -0.91 9.18
C PRO A 203 -22.70 0.59 9.30
N VAL A 204 -23.76 1.41 9.26
CA VAL A 204 -23.67 2.87 9.37
C VAL A 204 -23.34 3.25 10.82
N ASP A 205 -22.15 3.79 11.04
CA ASP A 205 -21.74 4.29 12.35
C ASP A 205 -22.36 5.69 12.56
N PRO A 206 -23.25 5.89 13.54
CA PRO A 206 -23.92 7.17 13.78
C PRO A 206 -22.95 8.30 14.19
N ARG A 207 -21.70 7.97 14.53
CA ARG A 207 -20.66 8.93 14.86
C ARG A 207 -20.01 9.58 13.64
N VAL A 208 -20.19 9.00 12.45
CA VAL A 208 -19.62 9.52 11.20
C VAL A 208 -20.57 10.51 10.57
N ARG A 209 -20.12 11.75 10.40
CA ARG A 209 -20.85 12.80 9.70
C ARG A 209 -20.06 13.26 8.48
N TRP A 210 -20.75 13.28 7.36
CA TRP A 210 -20.19 13.67 6.08
C TRP A 210 -20.48 15.16 5.81
N VAL A 211 -19.47 15.89 5.38
CA VAL A 211 -19.54 17.29 4.98
C VAL A 211 -19.12 17.38 3.52
N GLY A 212 -20.12 17.56 2.66
CA GLY A 212 -19.93 17.65 1.22
C GLY A 212 -19.33 18.98 0.78
N VAL A 213 -18.36 18.92 -0.13
CA VAL A 213 -17.77 20.08 -0.79
C VAL A 213 -17.87 19.91 -2.31
N GLY A 214 -18.00 21.01 -3.04
CA GLY A 214 -18.25 20.98 -4.48
C GLY A 214 -19.68 21.44 -4.82
N ARG A 215 -19.84 21.98 -6.03
CA ARG A 215 -21.05 22.66 -6.49
C ARG A 215 -21.48 22.22 -7.89
N ARG A 216 -20.54 21.90 -8.78
CA ARG A 216 -20.83 21.54 -10.17
C ARG A 216 -19.82 20.53 -10.70
N SER A 217 -20.18 19.91 -11.81
CA SER A 217 -19.29 19.09 -12.63
C SER A 217 -19.03 19.81 -13.94
N HIS A 218 -17.88 20.47 -14.05
CA HIS A 218 -17.41 21.01 -15.32
C HIS A 218 -15.97 20.53 -15.53
N ASN A 219 -15.83 19.33 -16.10
CA ASN A 219 -14.53 18.68 -16.33
C ASN A 219 -14.51 17.83 -17.60
N VAL A 220 -13.39 17.83 -18.32
CA VAL A 220 -13.09 16.88 -19.39
C VAL A 220 -11.70 16.29 -19.16
N GLY A 221 -11.64 15.00 -18.87
CA GLY A 221 -10.40 14.36 -18.43
C GLY A 221 -9.84 13.33 -19.40
N ILE A 222 -8.51 13.19 -19.39
CA ILE A 222 -7.81 12.01 -19.91
C ILE A 222 -7.88 10.90 -18.86
N THR A 223 -8.76 9.93 -19.08
CA THR A 223 -8.96 8.80 -18.15
C THR A 223 -8.04 7.61 -18.43
N SER A 224 -7.40 7.57 -19.60
CA SER A 224 -6.41 6.54 -19.93
C SER A 224 -5.47 7.00 -21.02
N LEU A 225 -4.18 6.72 -20.86
CA LEU A 225 -3.16 6.84 -21.90
C LEU A 225 -2.34 5.53 -21.90
N SER A 226 -2.16 4.94 -23.07
CA SER A 226 -1.17 3.89 -23.27
C SER A 226 -0.48 4.08 -24.60
N VAL A 227 0.82 3.87 -24.62
CA VAL A 227 1.61 3.89 -25.85
C VAL A 227 2.24 2.54 -26.00
N ARG A 228 2.02 1.91 -27.16
CA ARG A 228 2.60 0.62 -27.49
C ARG A 228 3.44 0.72 -28.74
N ARG A 229 4.54 -0.03 -28.77
CA ARG A 229 5.30 -0.26 -29.99
C ARG A 229 4.56 -1.25 -30.89
N THR A 230 4.46 -0.94 -32.17
CA THR A 230 3.90 -1.82 -33.20
C THR A 230 5.03 -2.32 -34.09
N TYR A 231 5.11 -3.64 -34.27
CA TYR A 231 6.19 -4.29 -35.04
C TYR A 231 5.82 -4.56 -36.50
N TRP A 232 4.59 -4.23 -36.89
CA TRP A 232 4.01 -4.54 -38.20
C TRP A 232 3.23 -3.32 -38.70
N GLY A 233 3.65 -2.71 -39.81
CA GLY A 233 2.97 -1.56 -40.42
C GLY A 233 3.90 -0.38 -40.73
N ALA A 234 3.34 0.71 -41.28
CA ALA A 234 4.07 1.92 -41.65
C ALA A 234 4.48 2.81 -40.44
N PHE A 235 3.88 2.56 -39.27
CA PHE A 235 4.11 3.28 -38.04
C PHE A 235 4.66 2.34 -36.97
N ASP A 236 5.68 2.78 -36.23
CA ASP A 236 6.35 1.95 -35.21
C ASP A 236 5.73 2.11 -33.81
N HIS A 237 4.86 3.09 -33.59
CA HIS A 237 4.15 3.30 -32.33
C HIS A 237 2.66 3.58 -32.54
N GLN A 238 1.87 3.25 -31.53
CA GLN A 238 0.45 3.57 -31.45
C GLN A 238 0.11 4.08 -30.05
N ALA A 239 -0.41 5.29 -29.97
CA ALA A 239 -0.97 5.87 -28.75
C ALA A 239 -2.48 5.61 -28.71
N PHE A 240 -2.97 5.08 -27.60
CA PHE A 240 -4.38 4.98 -27.25
C PHE A 240 -4.66 5.97 -26.12
N VAL A 241 -5.66 6.82 -26.31
CA VAL A 241 -6.10 7.82 -25.33
C VAL A 241 -7.61 7.72 -25.13
N SER A 242 -8.07 7.63 -23.89
CA SER A 242 -9.51 7.68 -23.55
C SER A 242 -9.87 9.02 -22.93
N LEU A 243 -10.73 9.76 -23.62
CA LEU A 243 -11.24 11.07 -23.23
C LEU A 243 -12.68 10.92 -22.75
N VAL A 244 -13.06 11.65 -21.70
CA VAL A 244 -14.43 11.64 -21.17
C VAL A 244 -14.88 13.06 -20.86
N ASN A 245 -16.07 13.45 -21.33
CA ASN A 245 -16.70 14.71 -20.97
C ASN A 245 -17.65 14.50 -19.78
N TYR A 246 -17.32 15.05 -18.61
CA TYR A 246 -18.15 15.02 -17.40
C TYR A 246 -18.98 16.29 -17.20
N THR A 247 -18.94 17.22 -18.15
CA THR A 247 -19.78 18.42 -18.14
C THR A 247 -21.21 18.08 -18.60
N PRO A 248 -22.23 18.83 -18.16
CA PRO A 248 -23.62 18.63 -18.60
C PRO A 248 -23.90 19.12 -20.04
N ALA A 249 -22.91 19.67 -20.75
CA ALA A 249 -23.05 20.22 -22.09
C ALA A 249 -21.99 19.64 -23.04
N ALA A 250 -22.21 19.72 -24.35
CA ALA A 250 -21.18 19.35 -25.31
C ALA A 250 -19.95 20.27 -25.16
N GLN A 251 -18.75 19.68 -25.22
CA GLN A 251 -17.48 20.42 -25.18
C GLN A 251 -16.69 20.17 -26.45
N ALA A 252 -16.15 21.24 -27.03
CA ALA A 252 -15.23 21.21 -28.15
C ALA A 252 -13.87 21.76 -27.70
N PHE A 253 -12.82 20.98 -27.93
CA PHE A 253 -11.46 21.31 -27.51
C PHE A 253 -10.43 20.67 -28.45
N ALA A 254 -9.22 21.25 -28.47
CA ALA A 254 -8.10 20.69 -29.23
C ALA A 254 -7.34 19.66 -28.37
N PHE A 255 -7.14 18.48 -28.93
CA PHE A 255 -6.30 17.42 -28.36
C PHE A 255 -4.97 17.37 -29.11
N THR A 256 -3.87 17.48 -28.37
CA THR A 256 -2.51 17.42 -28.92
C THR A 256 -1.73 16.24 -28.35
N LEU A 257 -1.04 15.50 -29.22
CA LEU A 257 -0.05 14.49 -28.85
C LEU A 257 1.34 15.02 -29.24
N GLU A 258 2.22 15.17 -28.26
CA GLU A 258 3.58 15.69 -28.41
C GLU A 258 4.61 14.61 -28.06
N VAL A 259 5.77 14.62 -28.70
CA VAL A 259 6.97 13.86 -28.26
C VAL A 259 8.13 14.83 -28.06
N ASP A 260 8.69 14.85 -26.86
CA ASP A 260 9.75 15.78 -26.44
C ASP A 260 9.42 17.25 -26.79
N GLY A 261 8.14 17.64 -26.61
CA GLY A 261 7.63 18.98 -26.88
C GLY A 261 7.34 19.29 -28.36
N ARG A 262 7.53 18.34 -29.28
CA ARG A 262 7.15 18.48 -30.70
C ARG A 262 5.79 17.83 -30.94
N THR A 263 4.83 18.60 -31.48
CA THR A 263 3.50 18.09 -31.80
C THR A 263 3.56 17.07 -32.95
N ILE A 264 3.15 15.83 -32.66
CA ILE A 264 3.02 14.75 -33.64
C ILE A 264 1.62 14.75 -34.28
N ALA A 265 0.60 15.01 -33.47
CA ALA A 265 -0.79 15.05 -33.93
C ALA A 265 -1.57 16.09 -33.15
N GLU A 266 -2.46 16.79 -33.85
CA GLU A 266 -3.45 17.70 -33.29
C GLU A 266 -4.81 17.35 -33.89
N LYS A 267 -5.84 17.24 -33.05
CA LYS A 267 -7.20 16.93 -33.47
C LYS A 267 -8.20 17.76 -32.69
N ASP A 268 -9.13 18.39 -33.39
CA ASP A 268 -10.32 18.97 -32.76
C ASP A 268 -11.30 17.85 -32.39
N VAL A 269 -11.69 17.80 -31.13
CA VAL A 269 -12.59 16.78 -30.59
C VAL A 269 -13.80 17.47 -29.97
N THR A 270 -14.98 17.10 -30.45
CA THR A 270 -16.25 17.43 -29.80
C THR A 270 -16.78 16.20 -29.08
N LEU A 271 -17.11 16.34 -27.80
CA LEU A 271 -17.71 15.29 -26.96
C LEU A 271 -19.04 15.76 -26.37
N GLU A 272 -20.07 14.95 -26.56
CA GLU A 272 -21.36 15.12 -25.89
C GLU A 272 -21.26 14.82 -24.37
N PRO A 273 -22.23 15.26 -23.55
CA PRO A 273 -22.24 15.00 -22.11
C PRO A 273 -22.12 13.51 -21.78
N SER A 274 -21.28 13.17 -20.79
CA SER A 274 -21.03 11.81 -20.31
C SER A 274 -20.53 10.83 -21.37
N VAL A 275 -20.10 11.31 -22.55
CA VAL A 275 -19.56 10.44 -23.60
C VAL A 275 -18.08 10.20 -23.37
N ARG A 276 -17.73 8.91 -23.38
CA ARG A 276 -16.34 8.41 -23.46
C ARG A 276 -15.97 8.19 -24.92
N ARG A 277 -14.85 8.75 -25.36
CA ARG A 277 -14.28 8.54 -26.70
C ARG A 277 -12.86 8.00 -26.60
N ALA A 278 -12.59 6.92 -27.33
CA ALA A 278 -11.24 6.42 -27.52
C ALA A 278 -10.64 7.04 -28.80
N VAL A 279 -9.43 7.60 -28.69
CA VAL A 279 -8.65 8.13 -29.80
C VAL A 279 -7.40 7.27 -29.95
N VAL A 280 -7.23 6.68 -31.12
CA VAL A 280 -6.06 5.88 -31.46
C VAL A 280 -5.25 6.63 -32.51
N LEU A 281 -3.99 6.91 -32.22
CA LEU A 281 -3.07 7.65 -33.07
C LEU A 281 -1.83 6.81 -33.36
N PRO A 282 -1.65 6.32 -34.60
CA PRO A 282 -0.37 5.75 -35.01
C PRO A 282 0.62 6.88 -35.29
N PHE A 283 1.89 6.68 -34.92
CA PHE A 283 2.98 7.63 -35.20
C PHE A 283 4.33 6.91 -35.32
N SER A 284 5.30 7.61 -35.90
CA SER A 284 6.67 7.11 -36.05
C SER A 284 7.65 7.95 -35.25
N HIS A 285 8.49 7.32 -34.41
CA HIS A 285 9.53 8.02 -33.65
C HIS A 285 10.80 7.19 -33.51
N ALA A 286 11.89 7.69 -34.09
CA ALA A 286 13.20 7.06 -34.02
C ALA A 286 13.94 7.49 -32.74
N GLY A 287 13.73 6.77 -31.64
CA GLY A 287 14.44 7.01 -30.37
C GLY A 287 13.60 6.74 -29.13
N GLY A 288 14.18 7.07 -27.98
CA GLY A 288 13.41 7.26 -26.75
C GLY A 288 12.81 8.66 -26.69
N GLY A 289 12.03 8.95 -25.66
CA GLY A 289 11.45 10.28 -25.47
C GLY A 289 10.25 10.27 -24.53
N VAL A 290 9.68 11.45 -24.29
CA VAL A 290 8.46 11.62 -23.50
C VAL A 290 7.30 11.97 -24.43
N VAL A 291 6.31 11.09 -24.50
CA VAL A 291 5.01 11.35 -25.12
C VAL A 291 4.15 12.13 -24.13
N THR A 292 3.57 13.25 -24.56
CA THR A 292 2.65 14.07 -23.78
C THR A 292 1.33 14.19 -24.53
N ALA A 293 0.25 13.68 -23.94
CA ALA A 293 -1.12 13.91 -24.37
C ALA A 293 -1.68 15.11 -23.60
N ARG A 294 -2.21 16.12 -24.29
CA ARG A 294 -2.71 17.35 -23.68
C ARG A 294 -4.06 17.76 -24.27
N LEU A 295 -4.98 18.17 -23.40
CA LEU A 295 -6.25 18.81 -23.74
C LEU A 295 -6.08 20.33 -23.61
N ARG A 296 -6.51 21.07 -24.62
CA ARG A 296 -6.58 22.54 -24.58
C ARG A 296 -8.00 22.96 -24.24
N ILE A 297 -8.38 22.79 -22.98
CA ILE A 297 -9.67 23.19 -22.43
C ILE A 297 -9.49 24.07 -21.19
N ARG A 298 -10.54 24.77 -20.78
CA ARG A 298 -10.60 25.50 -19.50
C ARG A 298 -11.72 24.90 -18.69
N ASP A 299 -11.39 24.08 -17.72
CA ASP A 299 -12.36 23.44 -16.85
C ASP A 299 -11.96 23.54 -15.38
N ASP A 300 -12.68 22.84 -14.49
CA ASP A 300 -12.51 22.98 -13.06
C ASP A 300 -11.29 22.20 -12.51
N LEU A 301 -10.73 21.22 -13.24
CA LEU A 301 -9.61 20.38 -12.80
C LEU A 301 -8.55 20.24 -13.91
N SER A 302 -7.38 20.84 -13.70
CA SER A 302 -6.34 20.87 -14.74
C SER A 302 -5.33 19.70 -14.68
N VAL A 303 -5.49 18.77 -13.74
CA VAL A 303 -4.48 17.71 -13.48
C VAL A 303 -4.65 16.52 -14.43
N ASP A 304 -5.88 16.30 -14.92
CA ASP A 304 -6.28 15.28 -15.89
C ASP A 304 -6.34 15.79 -17.33
N ASP A 305 -6.08 17.08 -17.54
CA ASP A 305 -5.85 17.67 -18.88
C ASP A 305 -4.57 17.15 -19.56
N VAL A 306 -3.66 16.54 -18.80
CA VAL A 306 -2.37 16.09 -19.28
C VAL A 306 -2.07 14.67 -18.82
N ALA A 307 -1.52 13.86 -19.74
CA ALA A 307 -1.02 12.54 -19.45
C ALA A 307 0.31 12.31 -20.18
N TYR A 308 1.21 11.56 -19.54
CA TYR A 308 2.56 11.31 -20.00
C TYR A 308 2.80 9.83 -20.24
N ALA A 309 3.65 9.53 -21.22
CA ALA A 309 4.14 8.18 -21.46
C ALA A 309 5.62 8.26 -21.83
N VAL A 310 6.45 7.35 -21.31
CA VAL A 310 7.87 7.30 -21.65
C VAL A 310 8.11 6.24 -22.71
N LEU A 311 8.80 6.64 -23.78
CA LEU A 311 9.34 5.75 -24.80
C LEU A 311 10.78 5.39 -24.40
N PRO A 312 11.08 4.13 -24.08
CA PRO A 312 12.45 3.72 -23.80
C PRO A 312 13.30 3.83 -25.08
N PRO A 313 14.59 4.22 -24.97
CA PRO A 313 15.47 4.28 -26.12
C PRO A 313 15.66 2.88 -26.73
N PRO A 314 15.67 2.75 -28.07
CA PRO A 314 15.89 1.47 -28.72
C PRO A 314 17.34 1.01 -28.48
N ARG A 315 17.56 0.14 -27.49
CA ARG A 315 18.83 -0.53 -27.26
C ARG A 315 18.74 -1.98 -27.76
N LYS A 316 19.74 -2.42 -28.52
CA LYS A 316 19.89 -3.82 -28.90
C LYS A 316 20.34 -4.64 -27.67
N ILE A 317 19.82 -5.85 -27.53
CA ILE A 317 20.24 -6.83 -26.54
C ILE A 317 21.66 -7.26 -26.91
N ALA A 318 22.65 -6.94 -26.07
CA ALA A 318 24.01 -7.42 -26.26
C ALA A 318 24.06 -8.92 -25.91
N VAL A 319 24.24 -9.77 -26.91
CA VAL A 319 24.29 -11.22 -26.73
C VAL A 319 25.70 -11.71 -27.03
N LEU A 320 26.33 -12.37 -26.06
CA LEU A 320 27.59 -13.07 -26.24
C LEU A 320 27.30 -14.55 -26.49
N LEU A 321 27.59 -15.06 -27.69
CA LEU A 321 27.55 -16.48 -27.99
C LEU A 321 28.94 -17.08 -27.83
N VAL A 322 29.04 -18.11 -26.98
CA VAL A 322 30.25 -18.91 -26.78
C VAL A 322 29.95 -20.32 -27.27
N SER A 323 30.52 -20.68 -28.41
CA SER A 323 30.25 -21.95 -29.10
C SER A 323 31.49 -22.47 -29.82
N PRO A 324 31.67 -23.80 -29.97
CA PRO A 324 32.66 -24.39 -30.85
C PRO A 324 32.38 -24.17 -32.36
N GLY A 325 31.21 -23.62 -32.73
CA GLY A 325 30.85 -23.31 -34.13
C GLY A 325 29.42 -23.68 -34.53
N ASN A 326 28.42 -23.30 -33.73
CA ASN A 326 27.02 -23.67 -33.97
C ASN A 326 26.29 -22.66 -34.88
N LEU A 327 26.25 -23.00 -36.17
CA LEU A 327 25.61 -22.20 -37.22
C LEU A 327 24.10 -21.96 -36.99
N PHE A 328 23.40 -22.84 -36.28
CA PHE A 328 21.97 -22.65 -36.00
C PHE A 328 21.77 -21.48 -35.04
N LEU A 329 22.52 -21.45 -33.94
CA LEU A 329 22.47 -20.36 -32.96
C LEU A 329 22.97 -19.04 -33.56
N GLU A 330 24.10 -19.06 -34.28
CA GLU A 330 24.64 -17.86 -34.93
C GLU A 330 23.64 -17.24 -35.91
N LYS A 331 23.02 -18.05 -36.80
CA LYS A 331 22.09 -17.55 -37.80
C LYS A 331 20.81 -17.00 -37.17
N VAL A 332 20.23 -17.69 -36.19
CA VAL A 332 19.00 -17.22 -35.53
C VAL A 332 19.25 -15.93 -34.76
N LEU A 333 20.34 -15.86 -33.99
CA LEU A 333 20.68 -14.66 -33.21
C LEU A 333 21.03 -13.47 -34.12
N LYS A 334 21.74 -13.69 -35.22
CA LYS A 334 22.11 -12.64 -36.18
C LYS A 334 20.92 -12.10 -36.98
N THR A 335 19.88 -12.91 -37.16
CA THR A 335 18.66 -12.52 -37.89
C THR A 335 17.72 -11.65 -37.04
N ASP A 336 17.83 -11.70 -35.71
CA ASP A 336 17.01 -10.88 -34.82
C ASP A 336 17.49 -9.41 -34.85
N PRO A 337 16.68 -8.45 -35.34
CA PRO A 337 17.10 -7.05 -35.47
C PRO A 337 17.37 -6.37 -34.11
N GLN A 338 16.86 -6.94 -33.02
CA GLN A 338 17.05 -6.43 -31.67
C GLN A 338 18.32 -6.95 -31.01
N VAL A 339 19.09 -7.83 -31.65
CA VAL A 339 20.29 -8.43 -31.08
C VAL A 339 21.56 -7.76 -31.62
N ALA A 340 22.48 -7.45 -30.72
CA ALA A 340 23.87 -7.14 -31.03
C ALA A 340 24.71 -8.36 -30.63
N LEU A 341 25.05 -9.19 -31.62
CA LEU A 341 25.73 -10.47 -31.40
C LEU A 341 27.25 -10.30 -31.41
N GLU A 342 27.90 -10.77 -30.34
CA GLU A 342 29.34 -11.04 -30.28
C GLU A 342 29.54 -12.55 -30.20
N VAL A 343 30.49 -13.11 -30.96
CA VAL A 343 30.79 -14.55 -30.95
C VAL A 343 32.21 -14.76 -30.45
N ARG A 344 32.40 -15.67 -29.50
CA ARG A 344 33.70 -16.07 -28.96
C ARG A 344 33.86 -17.59 -29.00
N THR A 345 35.10 -18.04 -29.13
CA THR A 345 35.42 -19.46 -28.99
C THR A 345 35.48 -19.85 -27.50
N PRO A 346 35.36 -21.15 -27.17
CA PRO A 346 35.43 -21.61 -25.77
C PRO A 346 36.70 -21.15 -25.04
N GLU A 347 37.84 -21.07 -25.75
CA GLU A 347 39.14 -20.67 -25.19
C GLU A 347 39.21 -19.17 -24.85
N GLN A 348 38.35 -18.35 -25.46
CA GLN A 348 38.29 -16.90 -25.28
C GLN A 348 37.35 -16.49 -24.14
N TYR A 349 36.66 -17.45 -23.52
CA TYR A 349 35.67 -17.19 -22.48
C TYR A 349 36.11 -17.75 -21.12
N GLN A 350 36.35 -16.84 -20.17
CA GLN A 350 36.82 -17.18 -18.81
C GLN A 350 35.69 -17.28 -17.77
N GLY A 351 34.43 -17.11 -18.19
CA GLY A 351 33.26 -17.05 -17.31
C GLY A 351 32.78 -15.62 -17.02
N GLY A 352 31.56 -15.49 -16.50
CA GLY A 352 30.92 -14.21 -16.22
C GLY A 352 30.29 -13.55 -17.45
N MET A 353 29.50 -12.50 -17.22
CA MET A 353 28.72 -11.82 -18.26
C MET A 353 29.51 -10.75 -19.02
N GLY A 354 30.55 -10.16 -18.43
CA GLY A 354 31.24 -9.01 -19.01
C GLY A 354 30.28 -7.83 -19.27
N ASP A 355 30.39 -7.23 -20.45
CA ASP A 355 29.49 -6.15 -20.92
C ASP A 355 28.25 -6.66 -21.67
N ALA A 356 28.09 -7.98 -21.81
CA ALA A 356 26.92 -8.56 -22.46
C ALA A 356 25.67 -8.42 -21.58
N ASP A 357 24.48 -8.42 -22.18
CA ASP A 357 23.21 -8.49 -21.44
C ASP A 357 22.79 -9.95 -21.19
N ILE A 358 23.17 -10.86 -22.10
CA ILE A 358 22.92 -12.31 -22.05
C ILE A 358 24.12 -13.06 -22.62
N VAL A 359 24.50 -14.17 -21.97
CA VAL A 359 25.50 -15.10 -22.51
C VAL A 359 24.84 -16.41 -22.92
N VAL A 360 25.07 -16.85 -24.15
CA VAL A 360 24.65 -18.15 -24.67
C VAL A 360 25.85 -19.08 -24.65
N LEU A 361 25.81 -20.14 -23.84
CA LEU A 361 26.82 -21.18 -23.76
C LEU A 361 26.32 -22.41 -24.49
N ASP A 362 27.05 -22.85 -25.50
CA ASP A 362 26.69 -24.01 -26.31
C ASP A 362 27.76 -25.09 -26.21
N SER A 363 27.43 -26.19 -25.53
CA SER A 363 28.31 -27.35 -25.33
C SER A 363 29.68 -27.00 -24.70
N VAL A 364 29.73 -25.90 -23.92
CA VAL A 364 30.93 -25.42 -23.21
C VAL A 364 30.64 -25.33 -21.71
N THR A 365 31.55 -25.86 -20.89
CA THR A 365 31.39 -25.90 -19.43
C THR A 365 32.50 -25.10 -18.75
N PRO A 366 32.34 -23.78 -18.57
CA PRO A 366 33.30 -22.98 -17.81
C PRO A 366 33.33 -23.42 -16.33
N PRO A 367 34.42 -23.16 -15.58
CA PRO A 367 34.52 -23.52 -14.17
C PRO A 367 33.47 -22.83 -13.30
N LYS A 368 33.09 -21.61 -13.68
CA LYS A 368 32.07 -20.80 -13.00
C LYS A 368 31.44 -19.82 -13.97
N VAL A 369 30.10 -19.73 -13.99
CA VAL A 369 29.39 -18.67 -14.72
C VAL A 369 29.07 -17.46 -13.86
N GLY A 370 28.85 -17.65 -12.55
CA GLY A 370 28.54 -16.57 -11.61
C GLY A 370 27.10 -16.05 -11.73
N ALA A 371 26.88 -14.84 -11.23
CA ALA A 371 25.61 -14.11 -11.34
C ALA A 371 25.38 -13.61 -12.77
N GLY A 372 24.13 -13.59 -13.25
CA GLY A 372 23.81 -13.14 -14.60
C GLY A 372 22.64 -13.84 -15.27
N ARG A 373 22.62 -13.77 -16.61
CA ARG A 373 21.55 -14.19 -17.51
C ARG A 373 22.13 -15.09 -18.58
N PHE A 374 21.68 -16.33 -18.62
CA PHE A 374 22.33 -17.35 -19.42
C PHE A 374 21.33 -18.17 -20.24
N VAL A 375 21.69 -18.50 -21.48
CA VAL A 375 21.09 -19.62 -22.21
C VAL A 375 22.14 -20.72 -22.23
N LEU A 376 21.84 -21.85 -21.61
CA LEU A 376 22.73 -23.00 -21.52
C LEU A 376 22.21 -24.08 -22.47
N VAL A 377 22.93 -24.36 -23.54
CA VAL A 377 22.57 -25.38 -24.54
C VAL A 377 23.54 -26.55 -24.40
N ASN A 378 23.02 -27.73 -24.09
CA ASN A 378 23.81 -28.96 -23.91
C ASN A 378 24.98 -28.78 -22.92
N THR A 379 24.81 -27.95 -21.89
CA THR A 379 25.81 -27.72 -20.85
C THR A 379 25.16 -27.34 -19.51
N VAL A 380 25.81 -27.71 -18.40
CA VAL A 380 25.47 -27.30 -17.04
C VAL A 380 26.78 -27.01 -16.28
N PRO A 381 27.14 -25.73 -16.08
CA PRO A 381 28.29 -25.34 -15.27
C PRO A 381 28.15 -25.78 -13.79
N PRO A 382 29.25 -26.08 -13.08
CA PRO A 382 29.18 -26.63 -11.71
C PRO A 382 28.52 -25.74 -10.66
N ASP A 383 28.52 -24.42 -10.87
CA ASP A 383 27.90 -23.46 -9.95
C ASP A 383 26.41 -23.24 -10.20
N VAL A 384 25.83 -23.88 -11.21
CA VAL A 384 24.39 -23.88 -11.50
C VAL A 384 23.74 -25.01 -10.67
N PRO A 385 22.62 -24.76 -9.96
CA PRO A 385 21.99 -25.72 -9.05
C PRO A 385 21.18 -26.80 -9.81
N LEU A 386 21.82 -27.49 -10.75
CA LEU A 386 21.29 -28.58 -11.54
C LEU A 386 22.29 -29.75 -11.51
N GLU A 387 21.84 -30.93 -11.08
CA GLU A 387 22.67 -32.13 -11.06
C GLU A 387 22.42 -32.96 -12.34
N VAL A 388 23.49 -33.33 -13.04
CA VAL A 388 23.41 -34.17 -14.25
C VAL A 388 23.57 -35.64 -13.85
N LEU A 389 22.53 -36.44 -14.03
CA LEU A 389 22.47 -37.85 -13.60
C LEU A 389 22.82 -38.87 -14.70
N GLY A 390 23.30 -38.39 -15.85
CA GLY A 390 23.54 -39.18 -17.04
C GLY A 390 22.79 -38.64 -18.26
N ARG A 391 22.47 -39.51 -19.23
CA ARG A 391 21.70 -39.17 -20.43
C ARG A 391 20.46 -40.07 -20.56
N ILE A 392 19.45 -39.58 -21.27
CA ILE A 392 18.23 -40.28 -21.64
C ILE A 392 18.23 -40.40 -23.15
N GLU A 393 18.04 -41.61 -23.67
CA GLU A 393 17.88 -41.87 -25.10
C GLU A 393 16.41 -41.73 -25.49
N GLN A 394 16.16 -41.11 -26.64
CA GLN A 394 14.83 -40.90 -27.25
C GLN A 394 13.75 -40.46 -26.25
N PRO A 395 13.95 -39.34 -25.53
CA PRO A 395 13.00 -38.90 -24.52
C PRO A 395 11.64 -38.54 -25.13
N THR A 396 10.58 -39.17 -24.63
CA THR A 396 9.19 -38.84 -25.02
C THR A 396 8.71 -37.60 -24.27
N ILE A 397 8.41 -36.53 -25.01
CA ILE A 397 7.84 -35.28 -24.47
C ILE A 397 6.42 -35.54 -23.95
N MET A 398 6.16 -35.18 -22.68
CA MET A 398 4.90 -35.43 -21.98
C MET A 398 3.99 -34.21 -21.98
N ASP A 399 4.55 -33.05 -21.65
CA ASP A 399 3.86 -31.76 -21.62
C ASP A 399 4.87 -30.61 -21.73
N TRP A 400 4.37 -29.42 -21.99
CA TRP A 400 5.14 -28.19 -21.98
C TRP A 400 4.30 -27.02 -21.45
N ASP A 401 4.94 -26.12 -20.71
CA ASP A 401 4.27 -25.00 -20.05
C ASP A 401 3.90 -23.91 -21.06
N ARG A 402 2.69 -24.01 -21.62
CA ARG A 402 2.13 -23.04 -22.58
C ARG A 402 1.90 -21.65 -21.99
N ASN A 403 1.84 -21.53 -20.66
CA ASN A 403 1.61 -20.26 -19.97
C ASN A 403 2.91 -19.48 -19.77
N HIS A 404 4.06 -20.15 -19.83
CA HIS A 404 5.34 -19.48 -19.64
C HIS A 404 5.67 -18.54 -20.82
N PRO A 405 6.19 -17.31 -20.58
CA PRO A 405 6.50 -16.35 -21.64
C PRO A 405 7.44 -16.89 -22.73
N VAL A 406 8.37 -17.77 -22.36
CA VAL A 406 9.31 -18.43 -23.29
C VAL A 406 8.58 -19.32 -24.31
N MET A 407 7.45 -19.90 -23.93
CA MET A 407 6.71 -20.90 -24.72
C MET A 407 5.60 -20.29 -25.58
N ARG A 408 5.47 -18.96 -25.62
CA ARG A 408 4.45 -18.28 -26.44
C ARG A 408 4.61 -18.62 -27.92
N HIS A 409 3.55 -19.18 -28.50
CA HIS A 409 3.52 -19.65 -29.90
C HIS A 409 4.55 -20.75 -30.22
N VAL A 410 5.08 -21.44 -29.20
CA VAL A 410 6.02 -22.54 -29.37
C VAL A 410 5.29 -23.86 -29.19
N GLU A 411 5.41 -24.74 -30.19
CA GLU A 411 4.78 -26.07 -30.17
C GLU A 411 5.85 -27.18 -30.22
N PHE A 412 5.79 -28.12 -29.27
CA PHE A 412 6.76 -29.21 -29.10
C PHE A 412 6.24 -30.60 -29.46
N ALA A 413 4.96 -30.72 -29.88
CA ALA A 413 4.28 -32.01 -30.10
C ALA A 413 4.97 -32.96 -31.09
N LYS A 414 5.84 -32.45 -31.97
CA LYS A 414 6.49 -33.21 -33.06
C LYS A 414 8.02 -33.06 -33.09
N VAL A 415 8.62 -32.58 -32.01
CA VAL A 415 10.07 -32.46 -31.92
C VAL A 415 10.66 -33.81 -31.56
N ALA A 416 11.58 -34.30 -32.38
CA ALA A 416 12.30 -35.54 -32.16
C ALA A 416 13.68 -35.23 -31.57
N ILE A 417 14.00 -35.88 -30.45
CA ILE A 417 15.27 -35.71 -29.73
C ILE A 417 15.91 -37.09 -29.65
N GLU A 418 17.14 -37.23 -30.10
CA GLU A 418 17.88 -38.50 -30.07
C GLU A 418 18.39 -38.80 -28.66
N ASP A 419 18.98 -37.81 -27.98
CA ASP A 419 19.40 -37.92 -26.59
C ASP A 419 19.37 -36.57 -25.84
N ALA A 420 19.26 -36.64 -24.51
CA ALA A 420 19.26 -35.47 -23.63
C ALA A 420 19.95 -35.77 -22.29
N MET A 421 20.52 -34.75 -21.65
CA MET A 421 21.01 -34.86 -20.27
C MET A 421 19.84 -35.08 -19.31
N ARG A 422 20.03 -36.03 -18.38
CA ARG A 422 19.07 -36.26 -17.29
C ARG A 422 19.33 -35.27 -16.17
N LEU A 423 18.47 -34.26 -16.04
CA LEU A 423 18.63 -33.19 -15.05
C LEU A 423 17.81 -33.44 -13.79
N ARG A 424 18.41 -33.19 -12.62
CA ARG A 424 17.74 -33.08 -11.33
C ARG A 424 17.90 -31.65 -10.79
N PRO A 425 16.81 -30.85 -10.75
CA PRO A 425 16.88 -29.52 -10.16
C PRO A 425 17.15 -29.57 -8.66
N LEU A 426 18.12 -28.77 -8.19
CA LEU A 426 18.45 -28.60 -6.76
C LEU A 426 17.89 -27.29 -6.19
N ALA A 427 17.51 -26.35 -7.05
CA ALA A 427 16.88 -25.08 -6.69
C ALA A 427 15.48 -24.94 -7.30
N ALA A 428 14.73 -23.94 -6.79
CA ALA A 428 13.45 -23.57 -7.36
C ALA A 428 13.63 -23.08 -8.82
N GLY A 429 12.80 -23.63 -9.71
CA GLY A 429 12.73 -23.27 -11.11
C GLY A 429 11.53 -23.95 -11.75
N ARG A 430 11.29 -23.69 -13.03
CA ARG A 430 10.14 -24.23 -13.75
C ARG A 430 10.59 -25.11 -14.91
N PRO A 431 10.18 -26.38 -14.96
CA PRO A 431 10.32 -27.17 -16.18
C PRO A 431 9.41 -26.59 -17.26
N LEU A 432 9.98 -26.24 -18.42
CA LEU A 432 9.20 -25.70 -19.55
C LEU A 432 8.79 -26.78 -20.53
N VAL A 433 9.64 -27.80 -20.69
CA VAL A 433 9.34 -29.00 -21.48
C VAL A 433 9.71 -30.20 -20.63
N GLU A 434 8.71 -31.04 -20.32
CA GLU A 434 8.87 -32.24 -19.50
C GLU A 434 8.87 -33.50 -20.38
N ALA A 435 9.73 -34.45 -20.04
CA ALA A 435 9.76 -35.77 -20.66
C ALA A 435 9.81 -36.88 -19.60
N VAL A 436 9.63 -38.12 -20.05
CA VAL A 436 9.83 -39.30 -19.21
C VAL A 436 11.31 -39.37 -18.78
N GLY A 437 11.57 -39.06 -17.50
CA GLY A 437 12.91 -39.11 -16.89
C GLY A 437 13.51 -37.78 -16.46
N GLY A 438 12.86 -36.64 -16.75
CA GLY A 438 13.26 -35.32 -16.27
C GLY A 438 12.89 -34.18 -17.24
N PRO A 439 13.19 -32.92 -16.88
CA PRO A 439 12.96 -31.78 -17.75
C PRO A 439 13.98 -31.72 -18.90
N LEU A 440 13.49 -31.46 -20.12
CA LEU A 440 14.32 -31.25 -21.31
C LEU A 440 14.67 -29.78 -21.50
N ILE A 441 13.76 -28.88 -21.12
CA ILE A 441 14.01 -27.45 -21.05
C ILE A 441 13.61 -26.97 -19.65
N PHE A 442 14.51 -26.28 -18.97
CA PHE A 442 14.32 -25.83 -17.60
C PHE A 442 14.61 -24.33 -17.48
N ALA A 443 13.67 -23.59 -16.90
CA ALA A 443 13.83 -22.19 -16.54
C ALA A 443 14.26 -22.08 -15.08
N LEU A 444 15.48 -21.58 -14.85
CA LEU A 444 16.04 -21.32 -13.54
C LEU A 444 15.88 -19.84 -13.19
N GLU A 445 15.35 -19.56 -12.00
CA GLU A 445 15.22 -18.21 -11.45
C GLU A 445 15.75 -18.18 -10.00
N GLU A 446 17.01 -17.77 -9.83
CA GLU A 446 17.64 -17.45 -8.56
C GLU A 446 17.75 -15.92 -8.38
N PRO A 447 17.88 -15.39 -7.15
CA PRO A 447 17.98 -13.94 -6.90
C PRO A 447 19.05 -13.22 -7.72
N GLU A 448 20.18 -13.88 -7.99
CA GLU A 448 21.32 -13.32 -8.72
C GLU A 448 21.54 -13.97 -10.09
N ARG A 449 20.72 -14.96 -10.48
CA ARG A 449 20.90 -15.71 -11.72
C ARG A 449 19.58 -16.10 -12.36
N LYS A 450 19.47 -15.81 -13.65
CA LYS A 450 18.36 -16.27 -14.49
C LYS A 450 18.89 -17.09 -15.64
N ALA A 451 18.42 -18.31 -15.84
CA ALA A 451 18.92 -19.13 -16.93
C ALA A 451 17.84 -19.95 -17.62
N LEU A 452 17.97 -20.12 -18.92
CA LEU A 452 17.26 -21.14 -19.68
C LEU A 452 18.22 -22.27 -19.98
N VAL A 453 17.88 -23.49 -19.58
CA VAL A 453 18.70 -24.67 -19.82
C VAL A 453 18.00 -25.57 -20.83
N VAL A 454 18.68 -25.86 -21.94
CA VAL A 454 18.27 -26.82 -22.96
C VAL A 454 19.16 -28.05 -22.81
N ALA A 455 18.56 -29.15 -22.37
CA ALA A 455 19.29 -30.34 -21.91
C ALA A 455 19.82 -31.24 -23.04
N PHE A 456 19.49 -30.96 -24.30
CA PHE A 456 19.85 -31.77 -25.46
C PHE A 456 20.72 -30.98 -26.45
N ASP A 457 21.47 -31.72 -27.26
CA ASP A 457 22.30 -31.16 -28.32
C ASP A 457 21.44 -30.80 -29.54
N LEU A 458 21.60 -29.57 -30.05
CA LEU A 458 20.88 -29.07 -31.22
C LEU A 458 21.24 -29.82 -32.51
N PHE A 459 22.38 -30.52 -32.57
CA PHE A 459 22.74 -31.38 -33.71
C PHE A 459 22.10 -32.77 -33.64
N ARG A 460 21.55 -33.18 -32.49
CA ARG A 460 20.91 -34.48 -32.25
C ARG A 460 19.39 -34.38 -32.10
N THR A 461 18.79 -33.44 -32.82
CA THR A 461 17.36 -33.19 -32.83
C THR A 461 16.94 -32.51 -34.14
N ASP A 462 15.68 -32.67 -34.54
CA ASP A 462 15.10 -31.89 -35.63
C ASP A 462 14.68 -30.46 -35.21
N PHE A 463 14.86 -30.11 -33.93
CA PHE A 463 14.38 -28.85 -33.35
C PHE A 463 14.82 -27.60 -34.13
N PRO A 464 16.11 -27.42 -34.54
CA PRO A 464 16.53 -26.26 -35.33
C PRO A 464 15.84 -26.09 -36.68
N LEU A 465 15.23 -27.16 -37.21
CA LEU A 465 14.49 -27.16 -38.48
C LEU A 465 13.01 -26.81 -38.30
N ARG A 466 12.54 -26.61 -37.07
CA ARG A 466 11.16 -26.25 -36.73
C ARG A 466 11.03 -24.75 -36.50
N VAL A 467 9.84 -24.21 -36.79
CA VAL A 467 9.48 -22.80 -36.48
C VAL A 467 9.59 -22.50 -34.98
N ALA A 468 9.42 -23.53 -34.13
CA ALA A 468 9.56 -23.44 -32.69
C ALA A 468 10.95 -22.96 -32.22
N PHE A 469 12.02 -23.28 -32.96
CA PHE A 469 13.40 -22.93 -32.54
C PHE A 469 13.71 -21.43 -32.56
N PRO A 470 13.51 -20.68 -33.66
CA PRO A 470 13.73 -19.24 -33.64
C PRO A 470 12.77 -18.52 -32.66
N LEU A 471 11.55 -19.02 -32.49
CA LEU A 471 10.58 -18.46 -31.54
C LEU A 471 11.02 -18.64 -30.09
N ILE A 472 11.44 -19.86 -29.70
CA ILE A 472 11.86 -20.09 -28.31
C ILE A 472 13.09 -19.24 -27.99
N LEU A 473 14.09 -19.16 -28.89
CA LEU A 473 15.30 -18.41 -28.61
C LEU A 473 14.99 -16.91 -28.48
N SER A 474 14.18 -16.36 -29.37
CA SER A 474 13.76 -14.96 -29.31
C SER A 474 12.92 -14.66 -28.04
N ASN A 475 12.01 -15.55 -27.65
CA ASN A 475 11.26 -15.42 -26.40
C ASN A 475 12.15 -15.55 -25.16
N SER A 476 13.14 -16.45 -25.19
CA SER A 476 14.12 -16.64 -24.13
C SER A 476 14.99 -15.42 -23.93
N LEU A 477 15.47 -14.79 -25.01
CA LEU A 477 16.22 -13.54 -24.91
C LEU A 477 15.38 -12.44 -24.25
N ARG A 478 14.11 -12.31 -24.63
CA ARG A 478 13.18 -11.32 -24.01
C ARG A 478 12.84 -11.63 -22.56
N TRP A 479 12.80 -12.91 -22.18
CA TRP A 479 12.54 -13.33 -20.80
C TRP A 479 13.78 -13.22 -19.90
N LEU A 480 14.97 -13.49 -20.45
CA LEU A 480 16.26 -13.41 -19.76
C LEU A 480 16.72 -11.97 -19.60
N HIS A 481 16.70 -11.21 -20.68
CA HIS A 481 16.83 -9.76 -20.60
C HIS A 481 15.70 -9.31 -19.68
N PRO A 482 15.97 -8.54 -18.61
CA PRO A 482 14.89 -7.93 -17.85
C PRO A 482 14.10 -7.20 -18.90
N ALA A 483 12.82 -7.53 -19.07
CA ALA A 483 11.92 -6.81 -19.98
C ALA A 483 12.30 -5.34 -19.86
N GLY A 484 12.93 -4.81 -20.92
CA GLY A 484 13.77 -3.64 -20.79
C GLY A 484 12.85 -2.49 -20.53
N LEU A 485 12.53 -2.23 -19.26
CA LEU A 485 11.48 -1.32 -18.85
C LEU A 485 10.28 -1.47 -19.78
N ASP A 486 9.48 -2.53 -19.60
CA ASP A 486 8.19 -2.61 -20.30
C ASP A 486 7.56 -1.21 -20.24
N GLN A 487 7.02 -0.70 -21.35
CA GLN A 487 6.46 0.67 -21.39
C GLN A 487 5.44 0.88 -20.24
N SER A 488 4.82 -0.20 -19.76
CA SER A 488 4.00 -0.24 -18.55
C SER A 488 4.77 0.01 -17.24
N SER A 489 5.98 -0.52 -17.04
CA SER A 489 6.83 -0.23 -15.87
C SER A 489 7.30 1.23 -15.80
N LEU A 490 7.27 1.94 -16.93
CA LEU A 490 7.56 3.37 -17.03
C LEU A 490 6.31 4.25 -17.00
N GLN A 491 5.12 3.66 -16.86
CA GLN A 491 3.84 4.34 -16.83
C GLN A 491 3.09 3.88 -15.58
N LEU A 492 3.19 4.65 -14.51
CA LEU A 492 2.58 4.34 -13.23
C LEU A 492 1.36 5.22 -13.00
N ALA A 493 0.40 4.70 -12.23
CA ALA A 493 -0.65 5.53 -11.67
C ALA A 493 -0.10 6.34 -10.49
N ALA A 494 -0.63 7.53 -10.27
CA ALA A 494 -0.26 8.37 -9.14
C ALA A 494 -0.50 7.63 -7.81
N GLY A 495 0.47 7.73 -6.90
CA GLY A 495 0.49 7.00 -5.63
C GLY A 495 1.00 5.56 -5.69
N GLN A 496 1.30 5.02 -6.88
CA GLN A 496 2.05 3.77 -7.00
C GLN A 496 3.56 4.01 -6.79
N PRO A 497 4.27 3.18 -6.01
CA PRO A 497 5.70 3.35 -5.81
C PRO A 497 6.48 3.01 -7.08
N ILE A 498 7.54 3.78 -7.34
CA ILE A 498 8.53 3.47 -8.37
C ILE A 498 9.42 2.34 -7.83
N LEU A 499 9.28 1.16 -8.42
CA LEU A 499 10.08 -0.03 -8.11
C LEU A 499 10.79 -0.47 -9.39
N LEU A 500 12.05 -0.05 -9.56
CA LEU A 500 12.80 -0.31 -10.79
C LEU A 500 14.13 -1.00 -10.51
N PRO A 501 14.52 -2.01 -11.30
CA PRO A 501 15.84 -2.61 -11.18
C PRO A 501 16.91 -1.59 -11.60
N VAL A 502 18.00 -1.54 -10.85
CA VAL A 502 19.17 -0.71 -11.17
C VAL A 502 20.36 -1.59 -11.53
N PRO A 503 21.32 -1.09 -12.33
CA PRO A 503 22.56 -1.80 -12.62
C PRO A 503 23.32 -2.19 -11.34
N HIS A 504 24.09 -3.28 -11.41
CA HIS A 504 24.93 -3.73 -10.30
C HIS A 504 25.93 -2.64 -9.87
N GLY A 505 26.11 -2.47 -8.56
CA GLY A 505 27.03 -1.48 -7.97
C GLY A 505 26.46 -0.08 -7.73
N VAL A 506 25.15 0.13 -7.92
CA VAL A 506 24.47 1.40 -7.59
C VAL A 506 23.76 1.28 -6.24
N ASP A 507 24.21 2.04 -5.24
CA ASP A 507 23.62 2.03 -3.89
C ASP A 507 22.61 3.16 -3.64
N VAL A 508 22.74 4.27 -4.38
CA VAL A 508 21.90 5.47 -4.24
C VAL A 508 21.52 6.01 -5.61
N VAL A 509 20.24 6.35 -5.77
CA VAL A 509 19.70 6.98 -6.98
C VAL A 509 19.14 8.35 -6.62
N SER A 510 19.42 9.38 -7.42
CA SER A 510 18.83 10.70 -7.24
C SER A 510 17.54 10.79 -8.04
N VAL A 511 16.40 10.96 -7.37
CA VAL A 511 15.08 11.11 -7.99
C VAL A 511 14.73 12.60 -8.03
N THR A 512 14.38 13.10 -9.21
CA THR A 512 13.86 14.46 -9.41
C THR A 512 12.36 14.37 -9.66
N THR A 513 11.56 15.00 -8.80
CA THR A 513 10.09 15.04 -8.94
C THR A 513 9.67 16.00 -10.06
N PRO A 514 8.43 15.90 -10.58
CA PRO A 514 7.90 16.85 -11.56
C PRO A 514 7.98 18.31 -11.09
N GLY A 515 7.77 18.58 -9.80
CA GLY A 515 7.94 19.89 -9.17
C GLY A 515 9.38 20.37 -8.99
N GLY A 516 10.39 19.60 -9.43
CA GLY A 516 11.80 19.97 -9.37
C GLY A 516 12.50 19.67 -8.03
N ARG A 517 11.85 18.91 -7.13
CA ARG A 517 12.48 18.49 -5.86
C ARG A 517 13.44 17.33 -6.13
N HIS A 518 14.66 17.42 -5.60
CA HIS A 518 15.63 16.31 -5.64
C HIS A 518 15.60 15.51 -4.34
N VAL A 519 15.34 14.21 -4.44
CA VAL A 519 15.26 13.28 -3.31
C VAL A 519 16.18 12.10 -3.57
N ARG A 520 16.93 11.65 -2.56
CA ARG A 520 17.79 10.46 -2.68
C ARG A 520 16.99 9.22 -2.34
N ALA A 521 16.81 8.33 -3.32
CA ALA A 521 16.22 7.01 -3.12
C ALA A 521 17.34 5.98 -2.85
N ARG A 522 17.09 5.09 -1.88
CA ARG A 522 18.02 3.99 -1.57
C ARG A 522 17.73 2.80 -2.46
N VAL A 523 18.79 2.12 -2.88
CA VAL A 523 18.70 0.83 -3.58
C VAL A 523 18.75 -0.29 -2.55
N THR A 524 17.82 -1.24 -2.64
CA THR A 524 17.82 -2.44 -1.80
C THR A 524 17.75 -3.66 -2.70
N ARG A 525 18.75 -4.56 -2.61
CA ARG A 525 18.85 -5.77 -3.46
C ARG A 525 18.74 -5.47 -4.96
N GLY A 526 19.42 -4.40 -5.43
CA GLY A 526 19.43 -4.02 -6.84
C GLY A 526 18.13 -3.40 -7.36
N VAL A 527 17.19 -3.02 -6.49
CA VAL A 527 15.94 -2.31 -6.86
C VAL A 527 15.90 -0.95 -6.16
N VAL A 528 15.67 0.11 -6.93
CA VAL A 528 15.35 1.43 -6.38
C VAL A 528 13.89 1.46 -5.96
N SER A 529 13.63 1.96 -4.75
CA SER A 529 12.28 2.15 -4.20
C SER A 529 12.06 3.63 -3.91
N PHE A 530 11.00 4.20 -4.49
CA PHE A 530 10.58 5.58 -4.27
C PHE A 530 9.06 5.68 -4.20
N THR A 531 8.54 6.25 -3.11
CA THR A 531 7.10 6.23 -2.75
C THR A 531 6.41 7.59 -2.90
N GLU A 532 7.15 8.69 -3.04
CA GLU A 532 6.60 10.05 -3.16
C GLU A 532 6.14 10.36 -4.60
N THR A 533 5.19 9.57 -5.10
CA THR A 533 4.57 9.70 -6.43
C THR A 533 3.25 10.46 -6.39
N ASP A 534 3.24 11.57 -5.65
CA ASP A 534 2.07 12.39 -5.33
C ASP A 534 1.82 13.58 -6.28
N GLU A 535 2.65 13.71 -7.32
CA GLU A 535 2.57 14.73 -8.37
C GLU A 535 2.46 14.04 -9.74
N VAL A 536 1.52 14.50 -10.59
CA VAL A 536 1.42 13.99 -11.97
C VAL A 536 2.54 14.61 -12.82
N GLY A 537 3.28 13.76 -13.54
CA GLY A 537 4.38 14.21 -14.38
C GLY A 537 5.47 13.17 -14.62
N ILE A 538 6.64 13.67 -15.02
CA ILE A 538 7.83 12.84 -15.26
C ILE A 538 8.76 12.88 -14.06
N TYR A 539 8.99 11.71 -13.47
CA TYR A 539 10.01 11.49 -12.46
C TYR A 539 11.31 11.07 -13.15
N THR A 540 12.41 11.73 -12.78
CA THR A 540 13.72 11.50 -13.40
C THR A 540 14.68 10.89 -12.39
N LEU A 541 15.10 9.67 -12.65
CA LEU A 541 16.04 8.89 -11.84
C LEU A 541 17.45 9.03 -12.43
N GLY A 542 18.29 9.84 -11.78
CA GLY A 542 19.69 10.02 -12.12
C GLY A 542 20.57 8.94 -11.48
N MET A 543 21.26 8.17 -12.31
CA MET A 543 22.30 7.21 -11.97
C MET A 543 23.66 7.71 -12.50
N ALA A 544 24.78 7.20 -11.96
CA ALA A 544 26.12 7.68 -12.29
C ALA A 544 26.49 7.66 -13.79
N ARG A 545 25.84 6.81 -14.60
CA ARG A 545 26.10 6.66 -16.05
C ARG A 545 24.84 6.72 -16.93
N SER A 546 23.67 6.94 -16.34
CA SER A 546 22.40 6.91 -17.08
C SER A 546 21.30 7.69 -16.35
N GLU A 547 20.34 8.17 -17.12
CA GLU A 547 19.12 8.81 -16.63
C GLU A 547 17.94 7.97 -17.07
N LEU A 548 17.00 7.74 -16.16
CA LEU A 548 15.78 6.99 -16.42
C LEU A 548 14.57 7.85 -16.10
N LYS A 549 13.60 7.90 -17.02
CA LYS A 549 12.37 8.67 -16.87
C LYS A 549 11.20 7.74 -16.62
N VAL A 550 10.31 8.11 -15.71
CA VAL A 550 9.08 7.39 -15.36
C VAL A 550 7.93 8.38 -15.44
N ALA A 551 6.88 8.04 -16.18
CA ALA A 551 5.65 8.79 -16.22
C ALA A 551 4.73 8.33 -15.08
N VAL A 552 4.19 9.30 -14.35
CA VAL A 552 3.17 9.10 -13.31
C VAL A 552 1.95 9.93 -13.69
N ASN A 553 0.79 9.29 -13.83
CA ASN A 553 -0.45 9.93 -14.26
C ASN A 553 -1.60 9.65 -13.29
N LEU A 554 -2.59 10.55 -13.23
CA LEU A 554 -3.81 10.31 -12.45
C LEU A 554 -4.60 9.14 -13.06
N MET A 555 -4.99 9.25 -14.34
CA MET A 555 -5.69 8.21 -15.12
C MET A 555 -6.84 7.53 -14.37
N ASP A 556 -7.58 8.30 -13.57
CA ASP A 556 -8.66 7.82 -12.72
C ASP A 556 -9.98 8.48 -13.13
N ALA A 557 -10.95 7.66 -13.52
CA ALA A 557 -12.25 8.12 -14.03
C ALA A 557 -13.20 8.58 -12.93
N ASP A 558 -13.00 8.13 -11.68
CA ASP A 558 -13.79 8.57 -10.53
C ASP A 558 -13.33 9.95 -10.07
N GLU A 559 -12.03 10.18 -9.99
CA GLU A 559 -11.45 11.50 -9.66
C GLU A 559 -11.73 12.56 -10.73
N SER A 560 -11.76 12.16 -12.01
CA SER A 560 -12.12 13.06 -13.11
C SER A 560 -13.61 13.41 -13.12
N ASN A 561 -14.45 12.65 -12.42
CA ASN A 561 -15.89 12.90 -12.34
C ASN A 561 -16.23 13.78 -11.14
N LEU A 562 -16.21 15.10 -11.36
CA LEU A 562 -16.45 16.10 -10.32
C LEU A 562 -17.91 16.25 -9.89
N ALA A 563 -18.83 15.43 -10.40
CA ALA A 563 -20.24 15.47 -10.02
C ALA A 563 -20.41 15.15 -8.52
N PRO A 564 -20.95 16.09 -7.71
CA PRO A 564 -21.17 15.83 -6.29
C PRO A 564 -22.05 14.58 -6.11
N ARG A 565 -21.51 13.55 -5.46
CA ARG A 565 -22.24 12.30 -5.21
C ARG A 565 -23.05 12.42 -3.91
N PRO A 566 -24.22 11.76 -3.81
CA PRO A 566 -24.96 11.70 -2.56
C PRO A 566 -24.08 11.03 -1.49
N LEU A 567 -23.81 11.77 -0.42
CA LEU A 567 -23.05 11.26 0.71
C LEU A 567 -23.87 10.20 1.46
N PRO A 568 -23.22 9.19 2.08
CA PRO A 568 -23.92 8.21 2.90
C PRO A 568 -24.79 8.92 3.94
N ALA A 569 -26.06 8.52 4.03
CA ALA A 569 -26.98 9.11 4.98
C ALA A 569 -26.40 8.96 6.40
N GLY A 570 -26.15 10.09 7.07
CA GLY A 570 -25.85 10.09 8.49
C GLY A 570 -27.06 9.55 9.24
N ALA A 571 -26.87 8.52 10.06
CA ALA A 571 -27.94 7.97 10.86
C ALA A 571 -28.44 9.02 11.87
N GLY A 572 -29.62 9.60 11.62
CA GLY A 572 -30.44 10.26 12.63
C GLY A 572 -30.02 11.67 13.09
N PRO A 573 -30.85 12.33 13.93
CA PRO A 573 -30.57 13.66 14.45
C PRO A 573 -29.22 13.66 15.16
N GLY A 574 -28.47 14.76 15.03
CA GLY A 574 -27.10 14.91 15.56
C GLY A 574 -27.00 14.46 17.01
N PRO A 575 -25.80 14.02 17.46
CA PRO A 575 -25.62 13.40 18.77
C PRO A 575 -26.37 14.20 19.83
N VAL A 576 -27.26 13.52 20.57
CA VAL A 576 -27.90 14.06 21.77
C VAL A 576 -26.82 14.81 22.54
N ALA A 577 -27.04 16.10 22.79
CA ALA A 577 -26.07 16.95 23.47
C ALA A 577 -25.49 16.14 24.64
N PRO A 578 -24.17 15.81 24.62
CA PRO A 578 -23.62 14.87 25.57
C PRO A 578 -23.97 15.37 26.96
N ALA A 579 -24.53 14.48 27.80
CA ALA A 579 -24.94 14.85 29.14
C ALA A 579 -23.77 15.59 29.83
N PRO A 580 -24.03 16.75 30.46
CA PRO A 580 -22.96 17.54 31.04
C PRO A 580 -22.15 16.69 32.00
N VAL A 581 -20.85 16.60 31.75
CA VAL A 581 -19.91 15.83 32.56
C VAL A 581 -19.30 16.79 33.57
N PRO A 582 -19.08 16.38 34.82
CA PRO A 582 -18.32 17.18 35.78
C PRO A 582 -16.90 17.41 35.28
N VAL A 583 -16.61 18.62 34.78
CA VAL A 583 -15.26 19.05 34.40
C VAL A 583 -14.65 19.83 35.55
N GLN A 584 -13.42 19.45 35.92
CA GLN A 584 -12.65 20.10 36.96
C GLN A 584 -11.93 21.34 36.40
N ARG A 585 -12.40 22.54 36.76
CA ARG A 585 -11.72 23.80 36.46
C ARG A 585 -10.83 24.23 37.62
N GLU A 586 -9.55 24.37 37.35
CA GLU A 586 -8.59 24.91 38.32
C GLU A 586 -8.70 26.42 38.44
N LEU A 587 -8.88 26.91 39.67
CA LEU A 587 -9.05 28.34 39.96
C LEU A 587 -7.72 29.04 40.32
N TRP A 588 -6.60 28.31 40.32
CA TRP A 588 -5.30 28.88 40.67
C TRP A 588 -4.87 30.06 39.78
N PRO A 589 -5.18 30.15 38.46
CA PRO A 589 -4.76 31.31 37.66
C PRO A 589 -5.42 32.61 38.14
N LEU A 590 -6.70 32.53 38.56
CA LEU A 590 -7.42 33.67 39.12
C LEU A 590 -6.82 34.10 40.47
N LEU A 591 -6.38 33.15 41.28
CA LEU A 591 -5.73 33.40 42.57
C LEU A 591 -4.31 33.96 42.40
N VAL A 592 -3.55 33.52 41.40
CA VAL A 592 -2.26 34.13 41.04
C VAL A 592 -2.47 35.55 40.51
N LEU A 593 -3.47 35.78 39.66
CA LEU A 593 -3.82 37.12 39.18
C LEU A 593 -4.21 38.05 40.34
N LEU A 594 -4.99 37.55 41.31
CA LEU A 594 -5.32 38.27 42.53
C LEU A 594 -4.07 38.59 43.35
N ALA A 595 -3.15 37.63 43.51
CA ALA A 595 -1.88 37.86 44.20
C ALA A 595 -1.02 38.91 43.48
N VAL A 596 -0.95 38.87 42.16
CA VAL A 596 -0.27 39.89 41.34
C VAL A 596 -0.88 41.27 41.57
N LEU A 597 -2.21 41.40 41.52
CA LEU A 597 -2.90 42.67 41.76
C LEU A 597 -2.60 43.22 43.17
N LEU A 598 -2.62 42.35 44.18
CA LEU A 598 -2.32 42.72 45.58
C LEU A 598 -0.86 43.15 45.75
N LEU A 599 0.10 42.46 45.11
CA LEU A 599 1.53 42.80 45.16
C LEU A 599 1.86 44.08 44.37
N VAL A 600 1.19 44.32 43.24
CA VAL A 600 1.30 45.58 42.49
C VAL A 600 0.77 46.74 43.34
N LEU A 601 -0.38 46.56 43.98
CA LEU A 601 -0.96 47.57 44.88
C LEU A 601 -0.06 47.83 46.09
N GLU A 602 0.50 46.78 46.71
CA GLU A 602 1.48 46.89 47.79
C GLU A 602 2.73 47.65 47.35
N GLY A 603 3.30 47.29 46.20
CA GLY A 603 4.47 47.93 45.63
C GLY A 603 4.23 49.40 45.30
N LEU A 604 3.04 49.74 44.77
CA LEU A 604 2.65 51.11 44.45
C LEU A 604 2.42 51.96 45.72
N LEU A 605 1.80 51.39 46.76
CA LEU A 605 1.65 52.06 48.05
C LEU A 605 3.00 52.25 48.76
N TYR A 606 3.91 51.27 48.66
CA TYR A 606 5.28 51.40 49.16
C TYR A 606 6.04 52.50 48.41
N TRP A 607 5.98 52.50 47.08
CA TRP A 607 6.61 53.51 46.24
C TRP A 607 6.07 54.92 46.51
N ARG A 608 4.75 55.07 46.70
CA ARG A 608 4.11 56.32 47.13
C ARG A 608 4.58 56.79 48.51
N ARG A 609 4.68 55.87 49.49
CA ARG A 609 5.12 56.15 50.86
C ARG A 609 6.59 56.60 50.92
N GLN A 610 7.43 56.02 50.07
CA GLN A 610 8.87 56.34 49.95
C GLN A 610 9.13 57.68 49.24
N SER A 611 8.28 58.03 48.28
CA SER A 611 8.51 59.16 47.36
C SER A 611 7.71 60.41 47.71
N ALA A 612 7.19 60.50 48.94
CA ALA A 612 6.31 61.56 49.40
C ALA A 612 5.18 61.87 48.40
N SER A 613 4.51 60.82 47.90
CA SER A 613 3.43 60.86 46.90
C SER A 613 3.81 61.30 45.47
N ARG A 614 5.07 61.63 45.19
CA ARG A 614 5.52 62.14 43.86
C ARG A 614 6.02 61.07 42.87
N LEU A 615 5.89 59.76 43.21
CA LEU A 615 6.30 58.61 42.37
C LEU A 615 7.70 58.79 41.72
N ARG A 616 8.66 59.37 42.44
CA ARG A 616 10.07 59.49 42.00
C ARG A 616 10.85 58.25 42.45
N LEU A 617 12.02 58.00 41.86
CA LEU A 617 12.89 56.93 42.36
C LEU A 617 13.29 57.20 43.83
N PRO A 618 13.20 56.19 44.73
CA PRO A 618 13.63 56.35 46.11
C PRO A 618 15.10 56.81 46.21
N ARG A 619 15.40 57.66 47.19
CA ARG A 619 16.76 58.23 47.36
C ARG A 619 17.73 57.24 48.00
N SER A 620 17.25 56.31 48.82
CA SER A 620 18.11 55.30 49.46
C SER A 620 18.37 54.10 48.53
N PRO A 621 19.59 53.54 48.52
CA PRO A 621 19.89 52.34 47.73
C PRO A 621 19.07 51.13 48.19
N GLY A 622 18.79 51.01 49.50
CA GLY A 622 17.98 49.92 50.04
C GLY A 622 16.54 49.90 49.55
N ASP A 623 15.92 51.08 49.40
CA ASP A 623 14.54 51.18 48.91
C ASP A 623 14.42 50.96 47.40
N ARG A 624 15.49 51.25 46.64
CA ARG A 624 15.59 50.87 45.22
C ARG A 624 15.66 49.36 45.03
N TRP A 625 16.51 48.68 45.82
CA TRP A 625 16.58 47.21 45.82
C TRP A 625 15.25 46.57 46.23
N ALA A 626 14.58 47.12 47.25
CA ALA A 626 13.28 46.61 47.70
C ALA A 626 12.16 46.81 46.65
N LEU A 627 12.23 47.86 45.82
CA LEU A 627 11.30 48.06 44.70
C LEU A 627 11.64 47.12 43.53
N ALA A 628 12.93 46.94 43.22
CA ALA A 628 13.40 46.03 42.18
C ALA A 628 13.02 44.57 42.46
N LEU A 629 13.21 44.10 43.70
CA LEU A 629 12.83 42.74 44.12
C LEU A 629 11.31 42.50 44.01
N ARG A 630 10.48 43.50 44.34
CA ARG A 630 9.02 43.42 44.14
C ARG A 630 8.64 43.38 42.66
N GLY A 631 9.29 44.20 41.85
CA GLY A 631 9.13 44.17 40.39
C GLY A 631 9.50 42.82 39.79
N ALA A 632 10.63 42.25 40.23
CA ALA A 632 11.07 40.91 39.83
C ALA A 632 10.08 39.81 40.26
N LEU A 633 9.53 39.90 41.47
CA LEU A 633 8.49 38.97 41.95
C LEU A 633 7.23 39.03 41.07
N VAL A 634 6.74 40.23 40.77
CA VAL A 634 5.59 40.42 39.88
C VAL A 634 5.88 39.88 38.48
N ALA A 635 7.06 40.15 37.92
CA ALA A 635 7.48 39.63 36.62
C ALA A 635 7.53 38.09 36.61
N LEU A 636 8.05 37.46 37.67
CA LEU A 636 8.08 36.02 37.82
C LEU A 636 6.66 35.43 37.88
N LEU A 637 5.73 36.05 38.61
CA LEU A 637 4.33 35.61 38.64
C LEU A 637 3.63 35.74 37.28
N PHE A 638 3.90 36.80 36.52
CA PHE A 638 3.43 36.90 35.13
C PHE A 638 4.03 35.80 34.24
N LEU A 639 5.30 35.44 34.42
CA LEU A 639 5.92 34.31 33.72
C LEU A 639 5.22 32.99 34.08
N THR A 640 4.79 32.79 35.34
CA THR A 640 4.02 31.58 35.70
C THR A 640 2.66 31.50 35.00
N LEU A 641 1.99 32.64 34.77
CA LEU A 641 0.74 32.70 34.00
C LEU A 641 0.95 32.36 32.52
N ALA A 642 2.14 32.59 31.98
CA ALA A 642 2.51 32.23 30.60
C ALA A 642 2.75 30.72 30.39
N ARG A 643 2.72 29.91 31.46
CA ARG A 643 2.89 28.44 31.44
C ARG A 643 4.08 27.97 30.57
N PRO A 644 5.32 28.41 30.87
CA PRO A 644 6.49 27.94 30.14
C PRO A 644 6.58 26.41 30.22
N ALA A 645 6.59 25.75 29.07
CA ALA A 645 6.72 24.30 28.96
C ALA A 645 8.18 23.93 28.66
N VAL A 646 8.73 23.00 29.44
CA VAL A 646 10.06 22.44 29.20
C VAL A 646 9.86 21.02 28.63
N PRO A 647 10.30 20.74 27.39
CA PRO A 647 10.21 19.39 26.83
C PRO A 647 11.08 18.44 27.66
N ARG A 648 10.51 17.31 28.07
CA ARG A 648 11.19 16.29 28.87
C ARG A 648 11.51 15.12 27.95
N TRP A 649 12.77 14.68 27.94
CA TRP A 649 13.18 13.47 27.22
C TRP A 649 12.59 12.26 27.94
N VAL A 650 11.79 11.47 27.23
CA VAL A 650 11.17 10.25 27.75
C VAL A 650 11.71 9.07 26.96
N ASP A 651 12.44 8.18 27.63
CA ASP A 651 12.87 6.88 27.09
C ASP A 651 11.70 5.90 27.18
N ARG A 652 10.85 5.89 26.15
CA ARG A 652 9.64 5.05 26.04
C ARG A 652 9.60 4.36 24.68
N MET A 653 9.29 3.06 24.68
CA MET A 653 9.03 2.28 23.47
C MET A 653 7.53 1.99 23.30
N ASN A 654 7.01 2.12 22.07
CA ASN A 654 5.68 1.63 21.69
C ASN A 654 5.83 0.40 20.78
N VAL A 655 5.21 -0.72 21.15
CA VAL A 655 5.29 -1.98 20.40
C VAL A 655 3.90 -2.39 19.91
N MET A 656 3.73 -2.54 18.61
CA MET A 656 2.49 -2.98 17.96
C MET A 656 2.68 -4.39 17.40
N PHE A 657 1.94 -5.36 17.91
CA PHE A 657 1.99 -6.75 17.45
C PHE A 657 0.90 -7.00 16.39
N LEU A 658 1.31 -7.49 15.21
CA LEU A 658 0.40 -7.91 14.14
C LEU A 658 0.27 -9.44 14.17
N LEU A 659 -0.92 -9.95 14.47
CA LEU A 659 -1.25 -11.37 14.52
C LEU A 659 -2.02 -11.80 13.28
N ASP A 660 -1.44 -12.70 12.49
CA ASP A 660 -2.08 -13.28 11.32
C ASP A 660 -3.07 -14.38 11.73
N LEU A 661 -4.34 -14.20 11.35
CA LEU A 661 -5.43 -15.13 11.58
C LEU A 661 -5.92 -15.79 10.28
N SER A 662 -5.17 -15.67 9.17
CA SER A 662 -5.52 -16.28 7.88
C SER A 662 -5.52 -17.82 7.92
N ASP A 663 -6.30 -18.44 7.03
CA ASP A 663 -6.42 -19.89 6.89
C ASP A 663 -5.11 -20.59 6.54
N SER A 664 -4.13 -19.86 5.98
CA SER A 664 -2.79 -20.40 5.73
C SER A 664 -1.94 -20.59 7.00
N VAL A 665 -2.33 -19.98 8.12
CA VAL A 665 -1.65 -20.12 9.42
C VAL A 665 -2.38 -21.15 10.28
N SER A 666 -1.73 -22.28 10.57
CA SER A 666 -2.32 -23.36 11.38
C SER A 666 -2.69 -22.92 12.79
N PHE A 667 -3.67 -23.58 13.40
CA PHE A 667 -4.10 -23.28 14.77
C PHE A 667 -2.94 -23.32 15.79
N ALA A 668 -2.03 -24.29 15.65
CA ALA A 668 -0.84 -24.39 16.50
C ALA A 668 0.15 -23.24 16.29
N ALA A 669 0.26 -22.71 15.08
CA ALA A 669 1.07 -21.52 14.80
C ALA A 669 0.41 -20.25 15.38
N ARG A 670 -0.91 -20.10 15.26
CA ARG A 670 -1.67 -18.98 15.88
C ARG A 670 -1.52 -18.97 17.41
N GLU A 671 -1.63 -20.13 18.05
CA GLU A 671 -1.45 -20.27 19.51
C GLU A 671 -0.01 -19.94 19.95
N ARG A 672 1.01 -20.32 19.16
CA ARG A 672 2.41 -19.92 19.43
C ARG A 672 2.61 -18.42 19.27
N ALA A 673 2.05 -17.82 18.23
CA ALA A 673 2.11 -16.38 18.00
C ALA A 673 1.49 -15.61 19.17
N TYR A 674 0.32 -16.06 19.65
CA TYR A 674 -0.32 -15.50 20.84
C TYR A 674 0.58 -15.58 22.09
N ARG A 675 1.19 -16.75 22.37
CA ARG A 675 2.09 -16.92 23.53
C ARG A 675 3.31 -16.02 23.44
N PHE A 676 3.88 -15.86 22.26
CA PHE A 676 4.99 -14.94 22.02
C PHE A 676 4.61 -13.49 22.40
N VAL A 677 3.43 -13.03 21.96
CA VAL A 677 2.95 -11.68 22.29
C VAL A 677 2.74 -11.53 23.80
N ALA A 678 2.09 -12.50 24.45
CA ALA A 678 1.86 -12.49 25.90
C ALA A 678 3.18 -12.47 26.70
N GLU A 679 4.20 -13.22 26.27
CA GLU A 679 5.53 -13.23 26.87
C GLU A 679 6.28 -11.91 26.65
N ALA A 680 6.22 -11.36 25.43
CA ALA A 680 6.86 -10.08 25.11
C ALA A 680 6.29 -8.93 25.95
N VAL A 681 4.96 -8.89 26.14
CA VAL A 681 4.31 -7.86 26.96
C VAL A 681 4.69 -7.97 28.45
N ARG A 682 4.92 -9.17 28.98
CA ARG A 682 5.38 -9.35 30.38
C ARG A 682 6.78 -8.77 30.64
N HIS A 683 7.62 -8.69 29.62
CA HIS A 683 8.99 -8.18 29.73
C HIS A 683 9.12 -6.68 29.39
N MET A 684 8.02 -5.99 29.09
CA MET A 684 8.02 -4.55 28.82
C MET A 684 8.38 -3.75 30.07
N LYS A 685 9.16 -2.66 29.92
CA LYS A 685 9.47 -1.76 31.03
C LYS A 685 8.21 -1.00 31.46
N PRO A 686 8.07 -0.55 32.71
CA PRO A 686 6.91 0.19 33.23
C PRO A 686 6.46 1.41 32.41
N GLY A 687 7.34 1.98 31.58
CA GLY A 687 7.05 3.13 30.72
C GLY A 687 6.66 2.79 29.29
N ASP A 688 6.81 1.54 28.85
CA ASP A 688 6.55 1.07 27.48
C ASP A 688 5.07 0.77 27.27
N HIS A 689 4.63 0.89 26.02
CA HIS A 689 3.25 0.60 25.63
C HIS A 689 3.18 -0.56 24.61
N GLY A 690 2.13 -1.36 24.71
CA GLY A 690 1.84 -2.47 23.80
C GLY A 690 0.48 -2.31 23.13
N SER A 691 0.34 -2.79 21.90
CA SER A 691 -0.93 -2.93 21.17
C SER A 691 -0.96 -4.26 20.41
N VAL A 692 -2.16 -4.81 20.20
CA VAL A 692 -2.38 -6.02 19.41
C VAL A 692 -3.37 -5.72 18.29
N ILE A 693 -2.97 -6.05 17.07
CA ILE A 693 -3.76 -5.94 15.86
C ILE A 693 -3.89 -7.35 15.28
N ALA A 694 -5.12 -7.80 15.07
CA ALA A 694 -5.43 -9.05 14.41
C ALA A 694 -5.73 -8.77 12.93
N PHE A 695 -5.25 -9.60 12.02
CA PHE A 695 -5.49 -9.40 10.59
C PHE A 695 -5.70 -10.71 9.82
N GLY A 696 -6.45 -10.61 8.72
CA GLY A 696 -6.69 -11.60 7.69
C GLY A 696 -6.88 -10.87 6.37
N ALA A 697 -8.05 -10.99 5.72
CA ALA A 697 -8.40 -10.14 4.58
C ALA A 697 -8.48 -8.64 4.96
N GLU A 698 -8.84 -8.36 6.21
CA GLU A 698 -8.86 -7.04 6.82
C GLU A 698 -8.01 -7.00 8.10
N ALA A 699 -7.67 -5.80 8.59
CA ALA A 699 -6.95 -5.62 9.86
C ALA A 699 -7.77 -4.83 10.89
N VAL A 700 -7.79 -5.31 12.13
CA VAL A 700 -8.59 -4.77 13.24
C VAL A 700 -7.74 -4.63 14.50
N VAL A 701 -7.92 -3.53 15.23
CA VAL A 701 -7.29 -3.32 16.54
C VAL A 701 -8.01 -4.18 17.58
N ASP A 702 -7.36 -5.25 18.05
CA ASP A 702 -7.88 -6.06 19.15
C ASP A 702 -7.65 -5.38 20.50
N ARG A 703 -6.45 -4.81 20.70
CA ARG A 703 -6.08 -4.05 21.90
C ARG A 703 -5.45 -2.71 21.53
N PRO A 704 -6.00 -1.57 22.02
CA PRO A 704 -5.39 -0.26 21.78
C PRO A 704 -4.05 -0.15 22.51
N LEU A 705 -3.24 0.82 22.08
CA LEU A 705 -1.93 1.09 22.67
C LEU A 705 -2.09 1.54 24.13
N ALA A 706 -1.59 0.72 25.05
CA ALA A 706 -1.71 0.93 26.50
C ALA A 706 -0.44 0.47 27.25
N PRO A 707 -0.17 0.97 28.47
CA PRO A 707 0.86 0.41 29.33
C PRO A 707 0.45 -1.00 29.81
N HIS A 708 1.33 -1.98 29.62
CA HIS A 708 1.16 -3.40 30.01
C HIS A 708 -0.25 -3.94 29.73
N PRO A 709 -0.69 -4.00 28.46
CA PRO A 709 -2.02 -4.49 28.15
C PRO A 709 -2.16 -5.95 28.59
N ALA A 710 -3.27 -6.29 29.24
CA ALA A 710 -3.60 -7.69 29.52
C ALA A 710 -3.87 -8.41 28.20
N ILE A 711 -2.95 -9.26 27.77
CA ILE A 711 -3.06 -10.03 26.54
C ILE A 711 -3.86 -11.31 26.83
N GLU A 712 -5.09 -11.33 26.34
CA GLU A 712 -5.97 -12.50 26.25
C GLU A 712 -6.11 -12.90 24.78
N ARG A 713 -6.65 -14.10 24.50
CA ARG A 713 -6.88 -14.55 23.13
C ARG A 713 -7.63 -13.47 22.32
N PRO A 714 -7.23 -13.22 21.05
CA PRO A 714 -7.87 -12.21 20.23
C PRO A 714 -9.39 -12.41 20.21
N ARG A 715 -10.13 -11.33 20.48
CA ARG A 715 -11.59 -11.30 20.43
C ARG A 715 -12.10 -10.76 19.10
N ALA A 716 -11.24 -10.06 18.35
CA ALA A 716 -11.57 -9.57 17.03
C ALA A 716 -11.75 -10.73 16.03
N GLU A 717 -12.94 -10.79 15.41
CA GLU A 717 -13.19 -11.65 14.26
C GLU A 717 -12.74 -10.92 12.98
N VAL A 718 -11.93 -11.59 12.17
CA VAL A 718 -11.45 -11.12 10.87
C VAL A 718 -11.66 -12.23 9.85
N ASP A 719 -11.99 -11.87 8.62
CA ASP A 719 -12.13 -12.84 7.53
C ASP A 719 -10.78 -13.52 7.26
N ALA A 720 -10.73 -14.84 7.48
CA ALA A 720 -9.50 -15.64 7.42
C ALA A 720 -9.13 -16.07 5.99
N ARG A 721 -9.99 -15.85 4.99
CA ARG A 721 -9.74 -16.29 3.60
C ARG A 721 -8.65 -15.47 2.90
N GLY A 722 -8.31 -14.31 3.45
CA GLY A 722 -7.32 -13.38 2.90
C GLY A 722 -6.16 -13.12 3.86
N THR A 723 -5.07 -12.55 3.32
CA THR A 723 -3.90 -12.09 4.06
C THR A 723 -3.46 -10.73 3.51
N ASN A 724 -3.84 -9.65 4.21
CA ASN A 724 -3.55 -8.26 3.85
C ASN A 724 -2.56 -7.62 4.84
N LEU A 725 -1.29 -7.98 4.68
CA LEU A 725 -0.18 -7.45 5.49
C LEU A 725 -0.05 -5.92 5.37
N PHE A 726 -0.32 -5.36 4.19
CA PHE A 726 -0.24 -3.92 3.96
C PHE A 726 -1.16 -3.14 4.90
N GLN A 727 -2.43 -3.53 4.98
CA GLN A 727 -3.40 -2.85 5.84
C GLN A 727 -3.03 -2.98 7.33
N ALA A 728 -2.53 -4.15 7.75
CA ALA A 728 -2.12 -4.37 9.14
C ALA A 728 -0.95 -3.45 9.54
N ILE A 729 0.03 -3.27 8.66
CA ILE A 729 1.15 -2.35 8.89
C ILE A 729 0.64 -0.90 8.94
N GLN A 730 -0.23 -0.49 8.03
CA GLN A 730 -0.80 0.87 8.00
C GLN A 730 -1.55 1.19 9.29
N LEU A 731 -2.36 0.26 9.79
CA LEU A 731 -3.09 0.43 11.04
C LEU A 731 -2.14 0.58 12.23
N ALA A 732 -1.05 -0.19 12.29
CA ALA A 732 -0.04 -0.03 13.33
C ALA A 732 0.65 1.33 13.27
N LEU A 733 0.99 1.82 12.08
CA LEU A 733 1.61 3.14 11.91
C LEU A 733 0.65 4.28 12.28
N ALA A 734 -0.64 4.14 11.96
CA ALA A 734 -1.65 5.12 12.34
C ALA A 734 -1.85 5.23 13.86
N MET A 735 -1.66 4.12 14.58
CA MET A 735 -1.69 4.08 16.04
C MET A 735 -0.41 4.58 16.70
N ALA A 736 0.70 4.62 15.95
CA ALA A 736 2.02 4.93 16.48
C ALA A 736 2.15 6.42 16.82
N PRO A 737 2.50 6.78 18.08
CA PRO A 737 2.73 8.17 18.44
C PRO A 737 3.91 8.78 17.66
N PRO A 738 3.72 9.93 16.97
CA PRO A 738 4.79 10.55 16.19
C PRO A 738 5.91 11.09 17.09
N GLY A 739 7.16 10.87 16.68
CA GLY A 739 8.35 11.34 17.40
C GLY A 739 8.73 10.49 18.63
N GLN A 740 8.14 9.30 18.79
CA GLN A 740 8.52 8.31 19.79
C GLN A 740 9.18 7.09 19.12
N ALA A 741 9.87 6.27 19.90
CA ALA A 741 10.40 5.00 19.41
C ALA A 741 9.24 4.02 19.20
N ASN A 742 9.01 3.63 17.95
CA ASN A 742 7.89 2.79 17.54
C ASN A 742 8.42 1.51 16.90
N ARG A 743 7.87 0.37 17.30
CA ARG A 743 8.23 -0.95 16.80
C ARG A 743 6.99 -1.72 16.40
N VAL A 744 7.01 -2.29 15.20
CA VAL A 744 5.97 -3.19 14.69
C VAL A 744 6.55 -4.59 14.64
N VAL A 745 5.86 -5.57 15.23
CA VAL A 745 6.28 -6.98 15.24
C VAL A 745 5.20 -7.82 14.58
N MET A 746 5.52 -8.43 13.45
CA MET A 746 4.57 -9.23 12.66
C MET A 746 4.73 -10.71 12.94
N LEU A 747 3.62 -11.43 13.09
CA LEU A 747 3.59 -12.88 13.28
C LEU A 747 2.72 -13.49 12.18
N THR A 748 3.37 -13.99 11.13
CA THR A 748 2.74 -14.40 9.85
C THR A 748 3.58 -15.47 9.16
N ASP A 749 2.98 -16.21 8.22
CA ASP A 749 3.68 -17.08 7.26
C ASP A 749 4.28 -16.31 6.07
N GLY A 750 3.98 -15.00 5.95
CA GLY A 750 4.51 -14.10 4.94
C GLY A 750 3.84 -14.19 3.57
N ARG A 751 2.76 -14.95 3.40
CA ARG A 751 2.11 -15.18 2.10
C ARG A 751 0.96 -14.20 1.86
N GLN A 752 1.29 -12.96 1.54
CA GLN A 752 0.28 -11.96 1.18
C GLN A 752 -0.48 -12.33 -0.09
N ASN A 753 -1.81 -12.17 -0.09
CA ASN A 753 -2.65 -12.31 -1.28
C ASN A 753 -3.49 -11.05 -1.61
N ALA A 754 -3.46 -10.02 -0.76
CA ALA A 754 -4.08 -8.72 -1.00
C ALA A 754 -3.20 -7.56 -0.49
N GLY A 755 -3.19 -6.42 -1.20
CA GLY A 755 -2.40 -5.23 -0.85
C GLY A 755 -0.94 -5.26 -1.34
N ASN A 756 -0.06 -4.43 -0.77
CA ASN A 756 1.36 -4.39 -1.10
C ASN A 756 2.24 -4.25 0.16
N ALA A 757 2.64 -5.36 0.76
CA ALA A 757 3.43 -5.40 1.99
C ALA A 757 4.76 -4.63 1.87
N VAL A 758 5.36 -4.59 0.68
CA VAL A 758 6.61 -3.85 0.45
C VAL A 758 6.37 -2.35 0.58
N ALA A 759 5.27 -1.84 0.03
CA ALA A 759 4.87 -0.45 0.21
C ALA A 759 4.60 -0.12 1.69
N GLY A 760 3.96 -1.04 2.44
CA GLY A 760 3.70 -0.87 3.87
C GLY A 760 4.98 -0.86 4.71
N ALA A 761 5.90 -1.78 4.42
CA ALA A 761 7.21 -1.82 5.08
C ALA A 761 8.04 -0.55 4.79
N GLN A 762 7.94 -0.01 3.57
CA GLN A 762 8.56 1.25 3.21
C GLN A 762 7.94 2.42 3.98
N ALA A 763 6.61 2.49 4.09
CA ALA A 763 5.93 3.50 4.90
C ALA A 763 6.35 3.43 6.37
N ALA A 764 6.54 2.22 6.93
CA ALA A 764 7.04 2.05 8.29
C ALA A 764 8.46 2.63 8.47
N LYS A 765 9.34 2.36 7.50
CA LYS A 765 10.71 2.89 7.47
C LYS A 765 10.72 4.41 7.36
N ASP A 766 9.89 4.98 6.50
CA ASP A 766 9.79 6.44 6.31
C ASP A 766 9.24 7.13 7.56
N ALA A 767 8.35 6.46 8.30
CA ALA A 767 7.86 6.89 9.60
C ALA A 767 8.87 6.70 10.76
N GLY A 768 10.03 6.06 10.49
CA GLY A 768 11.03 5.74 11.52
C GLY A 768 10.60 4.65 12.50
N ALA A 769 9.67 3.77 12.09
CA ALA A 769 9.24 2.62 12.88
C ALA A 769 10.03 1.36 12.49
N ASP A 770 10.56 0.65 13.48
CA ASP A 770 11.27 -0.61 13.27
C ASP A 770 10.24 -1.72 12.94
N LEU A 771 10.43 -2.41 11.81
CA LEU A 771 9.60 -3.55 11.44
C LEU A 771 10.35 -4.86 11.69
N HIS A 772 9.83 -5.69 12.59
CA HIS A 772 10.31 -7.04 12.86
C HIS A 772 9.26 -8.06 12.42
N TYR A 773 9.72 -9.27 12.09
CA TYR A 773 8.82 -10.38 11.84
C TYR A 773 9.28 -11.63 12.60
N VAL A 774 8.31 -12.45 12.98
CA VAL A 774 8.47 -13.77 13.57
C VAL A 774 7.76 -14.73 12.61
N ALA A 775 8.53 -15.52 11.89
CA ALA A 775 7.96 -16.45 10.92
C ALA A 775 7.15 -17.53 11.62
N ALA A 776 5.88 -17.67 11.23
CA ALA A 776 5.10 -18.86 11.54
C ALA A 776 5.63 -20.01 10.67
N PRO A 777 6.17 -21.12 11.23
CA PRO A 777 6.61 -22.22 10.39
C PRO A 777 5.40 -22.85 9.72
N LEU A 778 5.52 -23.07 8.41
CA LEU A 778 4.61 -23.93 7.64
C LEU A 778 4.68 -25.33 8.25
N THR A 779 3.76 -25.63 9.16
CA THR A 779 3.79 -26.87 9.93
C THR A 779 2.87 -27.90 9.27
N PHE A 780 3.11 -28.20 7.99
CA PHE A 780 2.43 -29.28 7.30
C PHE A 780 3.29 -30.54 7.42
N THR A 781 2.82 -31.55 8.16
CA THR A 781 3.56 -32.81 8.36
C THR A 781 3.44 -33.75 7.17
N GLN A 782 2.32 -33.67 6.46
CA GLN A 782 1.99 -34.36 5.23
C GLN A 782 1.00 -33.47 4.48
N GLU A 783 1.23 -33.27 3.19
CA GLU A 783 0.35 -32.45 2.36
C GLU A 783 0.30 -33.04 0.95
N VAL A 784 -0.90 -33.13 0.39
CA VAL A 784 -1.15 -33.56 -0.98
C VAL A 784 -2.02 -32.53 -1.67
N VAL A 785 -1.69 -32.18 -2.91
CA VAL A 785 -2.42 -31.18 -3.67
C VAL A 785 -2.85 -31.78 -4.99
N ALA A 786 -4.13 -31.62 -5.33
CA ALA A 786 -4.61 -31.89 -6.67
C ALA A 786 -4.32 -30.70 -7.58
N GLU A 787 -3.12 -30.67 -8.17
CA GLU A 787 -2.66 -29.52 -8.97
C GLU A 787 -3.53 -29.25 -10.19
N ALA A 788 -3.89 -30.31 -10.94
CA ALA A 788 -4.62 -30.16 -12.18
C ALA A 788 -5.32 -31.45 -12.61
N MET A 789 -6.39 -31.27 -13.39
CA MET A 789 -6.94 -32.32 -14.24
C MET A 789 -6.78 -31.93 -15.70
N VAL A 790 -5.86 -32.59 -16.39
CA VAL A 790 -5.52 -32.33 -17.78
C VAL A 790 -6.45 -33.15 -18.67
N LEU A 791 -7.24 -32.43 -19.47
CA LEU A 791 -8.18 -32.97 -20.44
C LEU A 791 -7.95 -32.27 -21.78
N PRO A 792 -8.23 -32.92 -22.93
CA PRO A 792 -8.38 -32.21 -24.19
C PRO A 792 -9.51 -31.17 -24.09
N GLN A 793 -9.34 -30.02 -24.75
CA GLN A 793 -10.36 -28.97 -24.75
C GLN A 793 -11.62 -29.38 -25.51
N GLU A 794 -11.43 -30.13 -26.61
CA GLU A 794 -12.48 -30.61 -27.48
C GLU A 794 -12.21 -32.07 -27.87
N VAL A 795 -13.24 -32.91 -27.86
CA VAL A 795 -13.20 -34.29 -28.37
C VAL A 795 -14.42 -34.55 -29.25
N LYS A 796 -14.28 -35.45 -30.21
CA LYS A 796 -15.43 -35.88 -31.02
C LYS A 796 -16.30 -36.86 -30.24
N TYR A 797 -17.56 -36.95 -30.64
CA TYR A 797 -18.48 -37.97 -30.18
C TYR A 797 -17.86 -39.37 -30.29
N GLY A 798 -17.78 -40.10 -29.19
CA GLY A 798 -17.24 -41.47 -29.10
C GLY A 798 -15.71 -41.58 -29.20
N GLU A 799 -14.98 -40.46 -29.31
CA GLU A 799 -13.52 -40.47 -29.40
C GLU A 799 -12.89 -40.79 -28.03
N PRO A 800 -12.02 -41.82 -27.93
CA PRO A 800 -11.35 -42.13 -26.69
C PRO A 800 -10.24 -41.11 -26.39
N PHE A 801 -10.20 -40.59 -25.17
CA PHE A 801 -9.15 -39.69 -24.69
C PHE A 801 -8.62 -40.10 -23.31
N GLN A 802 -7.53 -39.48 -22.87
CA GLN A 802 -6.91 -39.72 -21.57
C GLN A 802 -7.17 -38.53 -20.64
N ALA A 803 -7.90 -38.76 -19.56
CA ALA A 803 -8.02 -37.81 -18.45
C ALA A 803 -6.85 -38.01 -17.50
N ARG A 804 -5.95 -37.02 -17.38
CA ARG A 804 -4.77 -37.12 -16.53
C ARG A 804 -4.95 -36.29 -15.27
N VAL A 805 -4.85 -36.93 -14.11
CA VAL A 805 -4.86 -36.26 -12.80
C VAL A 805 -3.42 -36.04 -12.38
N VAL A 806 -3.06 -34.78 -12.14
CA VAL A 806 -1.74 -34.37 -11.65
C VAL A 806 -1.86 -34.09 -10.16
N LEU A 807 -1.15 -34.88 -9.36
CA LEU A 807 -1.10 -34.73 -7.91
C LEU A 807 0.32 -34.40 -7.48
N TRP A 808 0.48 -33.47 -6.56
CA TRP A 808 1.76 -33.26 -5.87
C TRP A 808 1.68 -33.78 -4.45
N SER A 809 2.69 -34.51 -4.00
CA SER A 809 2.78 -35.01 -2.63
C SER A 809 4.06 -34.53 -1.97
N HIS A 810 3.97 -34.06 -0.73
CA HIS A 810 5.14 -33.66 0.03
C HIS A 810 6.08 -34.84 0.33
N ARG A 811 5.53 -36.03 0.56
CA ARG A 811 6.25 -37.27 0.89
C ARG A 811 5.58 -38.50 0.27
N ASP A 812 6.27 -39.62 0.30
CA ASP A 812 5.70 -40.89 -0.11
C ASP A 812 4.54 -41.29 0.81
N THR A 813 3.33 -41.43 0.26
CA THR A 813 2.13 -41.77 1.03
C THR A 813 1.12 -42.56 0.17
N PRO A 814 0.35 -43.50 0.75
CA PRO A 814 -0.81 -44.04 0.08
C PRO A 814 -1.97 -43.03 0.06
N GLY A 815 -2.76 -43.04 -1.01
CA GLY A 815 -3.96 -42.21 -1.14
C GLY A 815 -5.02 -42.88 -2.00
N ARG A 816 -6.24 -42.35 -1.98
CA ARG A 816 -7.35 -42.79 -2.82
C ARG A 816 -7.78 -41.66 -3.75
N ILE A 817 -7.65 -41.88 -5.06
CA ILE A 817 -8.18 -40.96 -6.07
C ILE A 817 -9.60 -41.38 -6.40
N SER A 818 -10.53 -40.42 -6.39
CA SER A 818 -11.91 -40.58 -6.82
C SER A 818 -12.18 -39.65 -8.01
N LEU A 819 -12.72 -40.17 -9.10
CA LEU A 819 -13.04 -39.41 -10.31
C LEU A 819 -14.55 -39.26 -10.45
N PHE A 820 -14.99 -38.05 -10.78
CA PHE A 820 -16.39 -37.68 -10.99
C PHE A 820 -16.56 -37.01 -12.35
N ARG A 821 -17.75 -37.15 -12.95
CA ARG A 821 -18.15 -36.47 -14.19
C ARG A 821 -19.56 -35.91 -14.02
N ASN A 822 -19.73 -34.61 -14.22
CA ASN A 822 -20.99 -33.88 -14.02
C ASN A 822 -21.61 -34.13 -12.63
N GLY A 823 -20.77 -34.34 -11.61
CA GLY A 823 -21.19 -34.71 -10.25
C GLY A 823 -21.44 -36.21 -10.04
N GLU A 824 -21.47 -37.04 -11.09
CA GLU A 824 -21.61 -38.49 -10.96
C GLU A 824 -20.26 -39.16 -10.71
N PHE A 825 -20.20 -40.11 -9.78
CA PHE A 825 -19.00 -40.87 -9.47
C PHE A 825 -18.68 -41.89 -10.59
N LEU A 826 -17.47 -41.82 -11.15
CA LEU A 826 -16.99 -42.73 -12.20
C LEU A 826 -16.21 -43.92 -11.64
N GLY A 827 -15.49 -43.72 -10.54
CA GLY A 827 -14.66 -44.77 -9.92
C GLY A 827 -13.61 -44.21 -8.98
N SER A 828 -13.01 -45.09 -8.18
CA SER A 828 -11.90 -44.75 -7.30
C SER A 828 -10.77 -45.78 -7.40
N GLN A 829 -9.55 -45.32 -7.16
CA GLN A 829 -8.34 -46.14 -7.22
C GLN A 829 -7.42 -45.81 -6.04
N LEU A 830 -6.94 -46.85 -5.36
CA LEU A 830 -5.84 -46.74 -4.41
C LEU A 830 -4.54 -46.53 -5.17
N VAL A 831 -3.84 -45.46 -4.84
CA VAL A 831 -2.57 -45.07 -5.46
C VAL A 831 -1.50 -44.91 -4.40
N ARG A 832 -0.25 -45.15 -4.78
CA ARG A 832 0.91 -44.82 -3.97
C ARG A 832 1.54 -43.56 -4.56
N LEU A 833 1.48 -42.47 -3.83
CA LEU A 833 2.11 -41.21 -4.20
C LEU A 833 3.58 -41.27 -3.81
N THR A 834 4.45 -40.86 -4.71
CA THR A 834 5.87 -40.57 -4.44
C THR A 834 6.04 -39.09 -4.14
N ALA A 835 7.07 -38.72 -3.37
CA ALA A 835 7.38 -37.32 -3.10
C ALA A 835 7.62 -36.56 -4.42
N GLY A 836 6.93 -35.43 -4.59
CA GLY A 836 6.88 -34.67 -5.84
C GLY A 836 5.62 -34.92 -6.65
N LYS A 837 5.70 -34.72 -7.98
CA LYS A 837 4.56 -34.85 -8.90
C LYS A 837 4.29 -36.30 -9.29
N ASN A 838 3.02 -36.67 -9.29
CA ASN A 838 2.50 -37.97 -9.67
C ASN A 838 1.39 -37.78 -10.71
N VAL A 839 1.40 -38.56 -11.79
CA VAL A 839 0.42 -38.45 -12.87
C VAL A 839 -0.30 -39.77 -13.04
N PHE A 840 -1.64 -39.72 -12.94
CA PHE A 840 -2.51 -40.88 -13.14
C PHE A 840 -3.39 -40.64 -14.36
N SER A 841 -3.36 -41.58 -15.32
CA SER A 841 -4.10 -41.47 -16.58
C SER A 841 -5.30 -42.42 -16.60
N TYR A 842 -6.47 -41.89 -16.91
CA TYR A 842 -7.73 -42.62 -17.02
C TYR A 842 -8.26 -42.51 -18.45
N ARG A 843 -8.45 -43.64 -19.11
CA ARG A 843 -9.06 -43.67 -20.44
C ARG A 843 -10.56 -43.39 -20.33
N GLN A 844 -11.07 -42.48 -21.15
CA GLN A 844 -12.46 -42.05 -21.20
C GLN A 844 -12.97 -41.99 -22.64
N ALA A 845 -14.28 -42.13 -22.83
CA ALA A 845 -14.98 -41.86 -24.09
C ALA A 845 -16.34 -41.25 -23.74
N LEU A 846 -16.82 -40.31 -24.57
CA LEU A 846 -18.04 -39.56 -24.31
C LEU A 846 -19.01 -39.69 -25.49
N ASP A 847 -20.21 -40.16 -25.19
CA ASP A 847 -21.29 -40.41 -26.16
C ASP A 847 -22.43 -39.39 -26.03
N ALA A 848 -22.18 -38.27 -25.36
CA ALA A 848 -23.13 -37.17 -25.22
C ALA A 848 -22.45 -35.88 -25.67
N SER A 849 -23.16 -35.08 -26.47
CA SER A 849 -22.67 -33.77 -26.92
C SER A 849 -22.86 -32.72 -25.83
N GLY A 850 -21.93 -31.77 -25.74
CA GLY A 850 -22.00 -30.65 -24.79
C GLY A 850 -20.79 -30.57 -23.88
N ILE A 851 -20.94 -29.79 -22.81
CA ILE A 851 -19.87 -29.52 -21.85
C ILE A 851 -19.91 -30.60 -20.76
N HIS A 852 -18.80 -31.31 -20.58
CA HIS A 852 -18.63 -32.29 -19.51
C HIS A 852 -17.57 -31.81 -18.52
N VAL A 853 -17.98 -31.69 -17.25
CA VAL A 853 -17.10 -31.28 -16.15
C VAL A 853 -16.60 -32.55 -15.46
N TYR A 854 -15.30 -32.74 -15.44
CA TYR A 854 -14.66 -33.78 -14.66
C TYR A 854 -14.13 -33.18 -13.35
N GLN A 855 -14.22 -33.92 -12.26
CA GLN A 855 -13.60 -33.58 -10.99
C GLN A 855 -12.80 -34.78 -10.46
N ALA A 856 -11.55 -34.56 -10.06
CA ALA A 856 -10.74 -35.52 -9.35
C ALA A 856 -10.62 -35.08 -7.89
N ALA A 857 -10.83 -36.02 -6.97
CA ALA A 857 -10.64 -35.80 -5.53
C ALA A 857 -9.61 -36.81 -5.01
N ILE A 858 -8.72 -36.37 -4.13
CA ILE A 858 -7.72 -37.22 -3.47
C ILE A 858 -7.99 -37.27 -1.97
N GLU A 859 -8.03 -38.46 -1.39
CA GLU A 859 -8.14 -38.68 0.04
C GLU A 859 -6.83 -39.31 0.54
N VAL A 860 -6.16 -38.63 1.46
CA VAL A 860 -4.87 -39.06 2.03
C VAL A 860 -4.95 -38.89 3.54
N GLU A 861 -4.51 -39.91 4.28
CA GLU A 861 -4.49 -39.86 5.74
C GLU A 861 -3.39 -38.92 6.24
N GLY A 862 -3.75 -37.98 7.12
CA GLY A 862 -2.84 -37.00 7.69
C GLY A 862 -2.60 -35.74 6.84
N ASP A 863 -3.30 -35.59 5.71
CA ASP A 863 -3.37 -34.36 4.94
C ASP A 863 -4.18 -33.27 5.70
N THR A 864 -3.77 -32.00 5.57
CA THR A 864 -4.29 -30.93 6.44
C THR A 864 -5.24 -29.94 5.78
N ILE A 865 -5.28 -29.86 4.44
CA ILE A 865 -6.07 -28.88 3.70
C ILE A 865 -6.99 -29.59 2.71
N GLU A 866 -8.23 -29.89 3.12
CA GLU A 866 -9.16 -30.61 2.26
C GLU A 866 -9.55 -29.86 0.98
N GLU A 867 -9.49 -28.52 1.01
CA GLU A 867 -9.91 -27.68 -0.12
C GLU A 867 -9.00 -27.82 -1.35
N ASN A 868 -7.72 -28.16 -1.16
CA ASN A 868 -6.76 -28.28 -2.26
C ASN A 868 -6.67 -29.71 -2.83
N ASN A 869 -7.42 -30.65 -2.25
CA ASN A 869 -7.50 -32.05 -2.67
C ASN A 869 -8.42 -32.29 -3.87
N ARG A 870 -8.85 -31.23 -4.56
CA ARG A 870 -9.80 -31.32 -5.68
C ARG A 870 -9.28 -30.56 -6.90
N ALA A 871 -9.25 -31.25 -8.04
CA ALA A 871 -8.96 -30.65 -9.33
C ALA A 871 -10.17 -30.80 -10.25
N VAL A 872 -10.51 -29.74 -10.98
CA VAL A 872 -11.63 -29.71 -11.93
C VAL A 872 -11.09 -29.47 -13.33
N GLY A 873 -11.62 -30.20 -14.29
CA GLY A 873 -11.34 -30.01 -15.70
C GLY A 873 -12.64 -30.03 -16.51
N THR A 874 -12.62 -29.45 -17.70
CA THR A 874 -13.79 -29.46 -18.58
C THR A 874 -13.37 -29.87 -19.98
N VAL A 875 -14.19 -30.70 -20.61
CA VAL A 875 -14.04 -31.11 -22.01
C VAL A 875 -15.34 -30.83 -22.74
N VAL A 876 -15.23 -30.29 -23.96
CA VAL A 876 -16.36 -30.06 -24.84
C VAL A 876 -16.45 -31.22 -25.83
N VAL A 877 -17.59 -31.88 -25.88
CA VAL A 877 -17.85 -32.91 -26.89
C VAL A 877 -18.59 -32.26 -28.04
N ARG A 878 -17.94 -32.20 -29.20
CA ARG A 878 -18.59 -31.74 -30.42
C ARG A 878 -19.71 -32.73 -30.77
N GLY A 879 -20.89 -32.18 -31.08
CA GLY A 879 -22.02 -32.99 -31.58
C GLY A 879 -21.64 -33.82 -32.80
N ARG A 880 -22.51 -34.74 -33.20
CA ARG A 880 -22.31 -35.49 -34.45
C ARG A 880 -22.16 -34.49 -35.60
N PRO A 881 -21.14 -34.64 -36.47
CA PRO A 881 -20.95 -33.70 -37.56
C PRO A 881 -22.21 -33.65 -38.43
N GLN A 882 -22.72 -32.46 -38.72
CA GLN A 882 -23.89 -32.27 -39.58
C GLN A 882 -23.43 -32.00 -41.01
N VAL A 883 -23.82 -32.87 -41.93
CA VAL A 883 -23.48 -32.73 -43.36
C VAL A 883 -24.75 -32.49 -44.17
N LEU A 884 -24.74 -31.44 -44.97
CA LEU A 884 -25.74 -31.19 -46.00
C LEU A 884 -25.33 -31.95 -47.27
N LEU A 885 -26.12 -32.95 -47.67
CA LEU A 885 -25.93 -33.66 -48.94
C LEU A 885 -26.96 -33.15 -49.95
N ALA A 886 -26.49 -32.42 -50.96
CA ALA A 886 -27.33 -32.02 -52.09
C ALA A 886 -27.18 -33.03 -53.23
N ASP A 887 -28.29 -33.57 -53.71
CA ASP A 887 -28.32 -34.42 -54.90
C ASP A 887 -29.60 -34.18 -55.71
N ARG A 888 -29.48 -34.24 -57.04
CA ARG A 888 -30.62 -34.08 -57.96
C ARG A 888 -31.58 -35.28 -57.90
N ASP A 889 -31.11 -36.46 -57.49
CA ASP A 889 -31.91 -37.67 -57.29
C ASP A 889 -31.80 -38.19 -55.85
N ARG A 890 -32.90 -38.15 -55.10
CA ARG A 890 -32.95 -38.61 -53.71
C ARG A 890 -32.61 -40.09 -53.55
N SER A 891 -32.82 -40.93 -54.56
CA SER A 891 -32.51 -42.36 -54.49
C SER A 891 -31.00 -42.61 -54.51
N HIS A 892 -30.23 -41.81 -55.26
CA HIS A 892 -28.77 -41.87 -55.29
C HIS A 892 -28.15 -41.37 -53.98
N ALA A 893 -28.73 -40.34 -53.37
CA ALA A 893 -28.27 -39.79 -52.11
C ALA A 893 -28.38 -40.78 -50.93
N GLN A 894 -29.28 -41.78 -50.99
CA GLN A 894 -29.50 -42.71 -49.86
C GLN A 894 -28.29 -43.60 -49.57
N ALA A 895 -27.58 -44.08 -50.59
CA ALA A 895 -26.40 -44.92 -50.40
C ALA A 895 -25.26 -44.15 -49.70
N LEU A 896 -25.00 -42.92 -50.15
CA LEU A 896 -23.98 -42.05 -49.57
C LEU A 896 -24.38 -41.55 -48.18
N ALA A 897 -25.64 -41.14 -47.99
CA ALA A 897 -26.17 -40.76 -46.69
C ALA A 897 -26.12 -41.93 -45.68
N GLY A 898 -26.39 -43.16 -46.13
CA GLY A 898 -26.26 -44.37 -45.31
C GLY A 898 -24.83 -44.64 -44.87
N ALA A 899 -23.86 -44.55 -45.80
CA ALA A 899 -22.44 -44.71 -45.49
C ALA A 899 -21.92 -43.66 -44.50
N LEU A 900 -22.33 -42.40 -44.66
CA LEU A 900 -21.98 -41.31 -43.74
C LEU A 900 -22.62 -41.49 -42.36
N ARG A 901 -23.88 -41.91 -42.30
CA ARG A 901 -24.56 -42.20 -41.01
C ARG A 901 -23.91 -43.35 -40.23
N LEU A 902 -23.37 -44.36 -40.93
CA LEU A 902 -22.59 -45.45 -40.30
C LEU A 902 -21.31 -44.94 -39.62
N GLN A 903 -20.78 -43.77 -40.02
CA GLN A 903 -19.64 -43.11 -39.39
C GLN A 903 -20.05 -42.09 -38.31
N ASN A 904 -21.27 -42.19 -37.78
CA ASN A 904 -21.86 -41.25 -36.81
C ASN A 904 -21.99 -39.80 -37.31
N ILE A 905 -22.13 -39.59 -38.63
CA ILE A 905 -22.39 -38.28 -39.24
C ILE A 905 -23.90 -38.11 -39.45
N GLU A 906 -24.44 -36.97 -39.03
CA GLU A 906 -25.84 -36.63 -39.25
C GLU A 906 -25.98 -35.99 -40.64
N VAL A 907 -26.72 -36.65 -41.54
CA VAL A 907 -26.86 -36.20 -42.93
C VAL A 907 -28.25 -35.69 -43.21
N THR A 908 -28.33 -34.42 -43.63
CA THR A 908 -29.54 -33.80 -44.18
C THR A 908 -29.47 -33.85 -45.70
N VAL A 909 -30.42 -34.54 -46.34
CA VAL A 909 -30.47 -34.67 -47.81
C VAL A 909 -31.41 -33.61 -48.39
N VAL A 910 -30.92 -32.82 -49.34
CA VAL A 910 -31.70 -31.79 -50.05
C VAL A 910 -31.52 -31.92 -51.56
N GLU A 911 -32.44 -31.34 -52.32
CA GLU A 911 -32.27 -31.12 -53.76
C GLU A 911 -31.47 -29.82 -54.01
N PRO A 912 -30.89 -29.61 -55.21
CA PRO A 912 -30.09 -28.42 -55.53
C PRO A 912 -30.74 -27.08 -55.16
N GLY A 913 -32.06 -26.97 -55.34
CA GLY A 913 -32.83 -25.77 -54.99
C GLY A 913 -33.01 -25.53 -53.49
N GLY A 914 -32.77 -26.55 -52.65
CA GLY A 914 -32.89 -26.50 -51.20
C GLY A 914 -31.59 -26.18 -50.45
N ILE A 915 -30.50 -25.92 -51.18
CA ILE A 915 -29.23 -25.46 -50.57
C ILE A 915 -29.45 -24.03 -50.02
N PRO A 916 -29.17 -23.77 -48.74
CA PRO A 916 -29.27 -22.42 -48.18
C PRO A 916 -28.40 -21.43 -48.96
N ARG A 917 -28.97 -20.27 -49.32
CA ARG A 917 -28.28 -19.24 -50.11
C ARG A 917 -27.58 -18.19 -49.23
N ASP A 918 -27.83 -18.23 -47.93
CA ASP A 918 -27.29 -17.34 -46.93
C ASP A 918 -26.22 -18.04 -46.08
N VAL A 919 -25.22 -17.28 -45.66
CA VAL A 919 -24.09 -17.79 -44.85
C VAL A 919 -24.59 -18.36 -43.51
N ALA A 920 -25.62 -17.77 -42.91
CA ALA A 920 -26.20 -18.24 -41.66
C ALA A 920 -26.88 -19.62 -41.81
N GLY A 921 -27.48 -19.90 -42.97
CA GLY A 921 -28.04 -21.21 -43.30
C GLY A 921 -26.98 -22.30 -43.52
N LEU A 922 -25.86 -21.95 -44.18
CA LEU A 922 -24.74 -22.89 -44.41
C LEU A 922 -23.92 -23.14 -43.15
N GLN A 923 -23.79 -22.16 -42.24
CA GLN A 923 -23.09 -22.29 -40.96
C GLN A 923 -23.68 -23.33 -40.01
N LYS A 924 -24.90 -23.82 -40.27
CA LYS A 924 -25.52 -24.90 -39.50
C LYS A 924 -24.91 -26.28 -39.78
N TYR A 925 -24.19 -26.42 -40.89
CA TYR A 925 -23.59 -27.69 -41.32
C TYR A 925 -22.07 -27.61 -41.21
N ASP A 926 -21.45 -28.68 -40.70
CA ASP A 926 -19.99 -28.84 -40.62
C ASP A 926 -19.37 -29.17 -42.00
N GLY A 927 -20.19 -29.59 -42.97
CA GLY A 927 -19.77 -29.85 -44.34
C GLY A 927 -20.93 -29.88 -45.32
N VAL A 928 -20.63 -29.55 -46.59
CA VAL A 928 -21.60 -29.62 -47.70
C VAL A 928 -21.03 -30.57 -48.75
N VAL A 929 -21.82 -31.58 -49.12
CA VAL A 929 -21.49 -32.53 -50.17
C VAL A 929 -22.41 -32.26 -51.35
N LEU A 930 -21.82 -31.95 -52.49
CA LEU A 930 -22.52 -31.76 -53.75
C LEU A 930 -22.35 -33.03 -54.59
N SER A 931 -23.41 -33.81 -54.74
CA SER A 931 -23.44 -35.02 -55.55
C SER A 931 -24.36 -34.80 -56.76
N ASN A 932 -23.79 -34.70 -57.97
CA ASN A 932 -24.56 -34.51 -59.22
C ASN A 932 -25.57 -33.34 -59.18
N VAL A 933 -25.15 -32.21 -58.60
CA VAL A 933 -25.96 -31.01 -58.29
C VAL A 933 -26.02 -30.04 -59.46
#